data_AF-A0A1C6NIM3-F1
#
_entry.id   AF-A0A1C6NIM3-F1
#
_cell.length_a   1.000
_cell.length_b   1.000
_cell.length_c   1.000
_cell.angle_alpha   90.00
_cell.angle_beta   90.00
_cell.angle_gamma   90.00
#
_symmetry.space_group_name_H-M   'P 1'
#
loop_
_entity.id
_entity.type
_entity.pdbx_description
1 polymer ?
#
loop_
_entity_poly.entity_id
_entity_poly.type
_entity_poly.pdbx_seq_one_letter_code
_entity_poly.pdbx_strand_id
1 'polypeptide(L)'
;MRLAREMPASGLLIIEAPMGEGKTEAALAAAEVLAARSEAGGCLVALPTQATGDAMFSRLLTWLDHLPSTEGHSVFLAHAKAALNDEWSGLVRAGSRPITAVDTDGSQSVPSPGSASRQGSCGLQAHQWLRGRKKGLLASFTVGTIDQVLFGGLKSRHLALRHLALAGKVVIIDEVHAYDAYMSTYLERVLEWLAAYGVPVILLSATLPAAGRQALTEAYAGAGSGARIGLPSDTYPLLTAVSPGKEPLVAQPPAASGRGTDIVLEPLDDDLLSLMDRLERELAGGGCALVVRNTVDRVLEAAERLRERFGEDRVTVAHSRFVAADRASKDRDLLGRFGPDGMRPTGPHVVVASQVVEQSLDIDFDLLVTDLAPVDLMLQRMGRLHRHSRRRPARLRSARCLVTGVDWRSDPPEPVRGSLGVYEGRYTLLRSLAVLRPHFEGTQLRLPSDISPLVQAAYGDGPVGPEHWAEALNEAYKDYRAKLADKRARADAFRLGPVRRAGRAVIGWVDAGVGDADETRSGRAQVRDSEESVEVLVIQRRKDGTLTTLPWLDRGRGGRELPEHAVPPRRAAEAVAASALSLPWHFSKPWVIDRTIAELEKFQVAAWQVKECPWLAGELILVLDENCQTRLSGFDLRYSRTDGLLVTPSGARDTRVVDLVPSFDLVSRPWLPIQFLDGTTTELSLRDAFAQAADIRRLVGDVPTQEFALLRLMLAILHDAVEGPEDLDAWEELWETEDPFRALPGYLDRHRARFDLLHPERPFFQVAGLRTEKDEVASLNRIVADVPNGDAFFSMRHPRVESLAFAEAARWLVHAQAFDPSGIKSGLVGDPRVKGGKGYPQGVAWSGNLGGIFAQGKNLRETLLLNLIAADNDFLHIEKDDRPAWRREAPSAAPWEPDPDAPRPSGPRDLYTWQSRRLRLHCTKDAVAGVVLGYGDPLAPQNLHLREPMTGWRRSAPQEKKLGRPLVYMPREHDPSRAAWRGLASLLFAQPVRRELGVQRQEAAAGLAPGVVQWLARLATEEILDRRSLIRTRVVGAKYGTQQSVIDEMVDDGVTLSVVLLHEERPDYGKTAVDAVDDADAAVKALGHLAGNLALAAGSDPGSVTETARDMGFGSLDGPYRQWLRDLGRSPDPRQARAGWQREVHRIIGELGRGLLESAGPATWEGRLVDTREGGTRWIDDSQAELWFRRRLNTVLPGASPRTDEAPQDRVTQRAAAVGSSAPVEEAPDGPTSDDITERIT
;
A
#
# COMPACT_ATOMS: atom_id res chain seq x y z
N MET A 1 -15.12 -32.71 17.31
CA MET A 1 -15.21 -32.85 18.79
C MET A 1 -14.21 -33.83 19.40
N ARG A 2 -14.44 -35.16 19.42
CA ARG A 2 -13.55 -36.11 20.13
C ARG A 2 -12.09 -36.00 19.69
N LEU A 3 -11.85 -36.14 18.38
CA LEU A 3 -10.52 -36.01 17.78
C LEU A 3 -9.85 -34.65 18.09
N ALA A 4 -10.62 -33.56 18.13
CA ALA A 4 -10.15 -32.21 18.49
C ALA A 4 -9.78 -32.05 19.98
N ARG A 5 -10.21 -32.97 20.86
CA ARG A 5 -9.77 -33.04 22.27
C ARG A 5 -8.53 -33.93 22.42
N GLU A 6 -8.40 -34.96 21.58
CA GLU A 6 -7.32 -35.97 21.61
C GLU A 6 -6.04 -35.48 20.92
N MET A 7 -6.15 -34.76 19.79
CA MET A 7 -5.00 -34.16 19.10
C MET A 7 -4.32 -33.08 19.97
N PRO A 8 -3.02 -32.76 19.77
CA PRO A 8 -2.38 -31.61 20.43
C PRO A 8 -3.10 -30.28 20.15
N ALA A 9 -2.90 -29.28 21.03
CA ALA A 9 -3.57 -27.98 20.91
C ALA A 9 -3.18 -27.23 19.62
N SER A 10 -1.89 -27.23 19.28
CA SER A 10 -1.37 -26.80 17.97
C SER A 10 -1.45 -27.97 16.99
N GLY A 11 -2.45 -27.94 16.11
CA GLY A 11 -2.68 -29.02 15.15
C GLY A 11 -3.54 -28.61 13.97
N LEU A 12 -3.37 -29.34 12.88
CA LEU A 12 -4.17 -29.28 11.66
C LEU A 12 -5.21 -30.41 11.70
N LEU A 13 -6.49 -30.06 11.55
CA LEU A 13 -7.62 -30.99 11.42
C LEU A 13 -8.23 -30.88 10.01
N ILE A 14 -8.18 -31.95 9.24
CA ILE A 14 -8.82 -32.08 7.92
C ILE A 14 -10.14 -32.85 8.08
N ILE A 15 -11.23 -32.29 7.56
CA ILE A 15 -12.58 -32.87 7.57
C ILE A 15 -13.01 -33.14 6.13
N GLU A 16 -12.97 -34.41 5.73
CA GLU A 16 -13.45 -34.89 4.43
C GLU A 16 -14.79 -35.59 4.61
N ALA A 17 -15.86 -34.95 4.16
CA ALA A 17 -17.22 -35.50 4.25
C ALA A 17 -18.11 -35.00 3.09
N PRO A 18 -19.19 -35.70 2.75
CA PRO A 18 -20.07 -35.32 1.66
C PRO A 18 -20.62 -33.88 1.74
N MET A 19 -21.08 -33.36 0.60
CA MET A 19 -21.78 -32.07 0.57
C MET A 19 -23.11 -32.20 1.31
N GLY A 20 -23.41 -31.26 2.22
CA GLY A 20 -24.64 -31.26 3.03
C GLY A 20 -24.50 -31.86 4.45
N GLU A 21 -23.40 -32.53 4.77
CA GLU A 21 -23.19 -33.24 6.05
C GLU A 21 -22.76 -32.35 7.24
N GLY A 22 -23.16 -31.07 7.26
CA GLY A 22 -22.86 -30.16 8.40
C GLY A 22 -21.37 -29.94 8.68
N LYS A 23 -20.50 -30.01 7.65
CA LYS A 23 -19.04 -29.79 7.80
C LYS A 23 -18.71 -28.49 8.51
N THR A 24 -19.44 -27.41 8.21
CA THR A 24 -19.25 -26.09 8.82
C THR A 24 -19.53 -26.12 10.33
N GLU A 25 -20.64 -26.72 10.75
CA GLU A 25 -21.02 -26.89 12.15
C GLU A 25 -19.97 -27.72 12.90
N ALA A 26 -19.49 -28.80 12.29
CA ALA A 26 -18.42 -29.63 12.85
C ALA A 26 -17.10 -28.85 13.00
N ALA A 27 -16.81 -27.91 12.09
CA ALA A 27 -15.65 -27.03 12.12
C ALA A 27 -15.74 -25.99 13.24
N LEU A 28 -16.87 -25.28 13.36
CA LEU A 28 -17.09 -24.26 14.41
C LEU A 28 -17.01 -24.90 15.80
N ALA A 29 -17.69 -26.03 16.02
CA ALA A 29 -17.62 -26.76 17.29
C ALA A 29 -16.19 -27.29 17.59
N ALA A 30 -15.44 -27.71 16.56
CA ALA A 30 -14.03 -28.07 16.74
C ALA A 30 -13.14 -26.86 17.05
N ALA A 31 -13.45 -25.68 16.49
CA ALA A 31 -12.73 -24.44 16.77
C ALA A 31 -12.91 -23.97 18.22
N GLU A 32 -14.08 -24.15 18.84
CA GLU A 32 -14.28 -23.93 20.29
C GLU A 32 -13.28 -24.74 21.12
N VAL A 33 -13.16 -26.04 20.82
CA VAL A 33 -12.27 -26.96 21.53
C VAL A 33 -10.81 -26.61 21.32
N LEU A 34 -10.42 -26.24 20.11
CA LEU A 34 -9.04 -25.88 19.81
C LEU A 34 -8.68 -24.52 20.43
N ALA A 35 -9.53 -23.50 20.30
CA ALA A 35 -9.31 -22.17 20.88
C ALA A 35 -9.15 -22.23 22.42
N ALA A 36 -10.02 -23.00 23.10
CA ALA A 36 -9.93 -23.20 24.54
C ALA A 36 -8.67 -23.96 25.00
N ARG A 37 -7.97 -24.66 24.09
CA ARG A 37 -6.76 -25.44 24.38
C ARG A 37 -5.47 -24.77 23.90
N SER A 38 -5.56 -23.87 22.92
CA SER A 38 -4.43 -23.11 22.37
C SER A 38 -4.40 -21.65 22.82
N GLU A 39 -5.30 -21.24 23.73
CA GLU A 39 -5.47 -19.86 24.20
C GLU A 39 -5.74 -18.85 23.07
N ALA A 40 -6.35 -19.29 21.96
CA ALA A 40 -6.62 -18.42 20.82
C ALA A 40 -7.76 -17.44 21.13
N GLY A 41 -7.48 -16.14 21.04
CA GLY A 41 -8.44 -15.05 21.30
C GLY A 41 -9.45 -14.79 20.18
N GLY A 42 -9.70 -15.76 19.30
CA GLY A 42 -10.54 -15.57 18.12
C GLY A 42 -10.48 -16.67 17.06
N CYS A 43 -11.22 -16.46 15.97
CA CYS A 43 -11.29 -17.38 14.83
C CYS A 43 -11.38 -16.61 13.50
N LEU A 44 -10.73 -17.14 12.45
CA LEU A 44 -10.86 -16.66 11.08
C LEU A 44 -11.46 -17.77 10.21
N VAL A 45 -12.54 -17.47 9.48
CA VAL A 45 -13.16 -18.36 8.49
C VAL A 45 -12.86 -17.85 7.09
N ALA A 46 -12.14 -18.66 6.31
CA ALA A 46 -11.67 -18.36 4.97
C ALA A 46 -12.46 -19.17 3.93
N LEU A 47 -12.99 -18.48 2.92
CA LEU A 47 -13.92 -19.04 1.93
C LEU A 47 -13.48 -18.82 0.47
N PRO A 48 -13.90 -19.68 -0.47
CA PRO A 48 -13.48 -19.57 -1.87
C PRO A 48 -13.96 -18.29 -2.58
N THR A 49 -15.14 -17.76 -2.20
CA THR A 49 -15.75 -16.60 -2.85
C THR A 49 -16.36 -15.60 -1.86
N GLN A 50 -16.69 -14.38 -2.35
CA GLN A 50 -17.32 -13.35 -1.52
C GLN A 50 -18.77 -13.70 -1.13
N ALA A 51 -19.55 -14.26 -2.07
CA ALA A 51 -20.96 -14.60 -1.84
C ALA A 51 -21.12 -15.68 -0.74
N THR A 52 -20.15 -16.58 -0.63
CA THR A 52 -20.11 -17.60 0.43
C THR A 52 -19.68 -16.99 1.76
N GLY A 53 -18.82 -15.97 1.73
CA GLY A 53 -18.49 -15.11 2.88
C GLY A 53 -19.70 -14.41 3.49
N ASP A 54 -20.55 -13.77 2.67
CA ASP A 54 -21.78 -13.11 3.14
C ASP A 54 -22.71 -14.10 3.85
N ALA A 55 -22.97 -15.28 3.26
CA ALA A 55 -23.82 -16.32 3.87
C ALA A 55 -23.21 -16.94 5.15
N MET A 56 -21.87 -17.05 5.20
CA MET A 56 -21.17 -17.51 6.41
C MET A 56 -21.12 -16.47 7.51
N PHE A 57 -21.20 -15.18 7.19
CA PHE A 57 -21.18 -14.11 8.18
C PHE A 57 -22.38 -14.21 9.13
N SER A 58 -23.59 -14.33 8.58
CA SER A 58 -24.82 -14.50 9.37
C SER A 58 -24.78 -15.75 10.26
N ARG A 59 -24.27 -16.88 9.71
CA ARG A 59 -24.07 -18.13 10.47
C ARG A 59 -23.06 -17.98 11.60
N LEU A 60 -21.97 -17.25 11.38
CA LEU A 60 -20.98 -16.95 12.42
C LEU A 60 -21.58 -16.09 13.53
N LEU A 61 -22.35 -15.05 13.20
CA LEU A 61 -23.01 -14.21 14.20
C LEU A 61 -23.96 -15.04 15.09
N THR A 62 -24.79 -15.90 14.49
CA THR A 62 -25.67 -16.82 15.25
C THR A 62 -24.88 -17.76 16.16
N TRP A 63 -23.72 -18.25 15.74
CA TRP A 63 -22.84 -19.07 16.59
C TRP A 63 -22.22 -18.26 17.74
N LEU A 64 -21.77 -17.03 17.48
CA LEU A 64 -21.23 -16.14 18.51
C LEU A 64 -22.26 -15.77 19.59
N ASP A 65 -23.53 -15.59 19.23
CA ASP A 65 -24.63 -15.36 20.18
C ASP A 65 -24.87 -16.54 21.14
N HIS A 66 -24.32 -17.72 20.84
CA HIS A 66 -24.39 -18.93 21.67
C HIS A 66 -23.11 -19.20 22.47
N LEU A 67 -22.04 -18.41 22.32
CA LEU A 67 -20.81 -18.55 23.11
C LEU A 67 -20.92 -17.89 24.49
N PRO A 68 -20.34 -18.48 25.55
CA PRO A 68 -20.32 -17.87 26.88
C PRO A 68 -19.32 -16.70 26.94
N SER A 69 -19.82 -15.47 27.13
CA SER A 69 -18.98 -14.27 27.27
C SER A 69 -19.55 -13.24 28.25
N THR A 70 -18.65 -12.59 28.99
CA THR A 70 -18.94 -11.40 29.82
C THR A 70 -18.56 -10.08 29.15
N GLU A 71 -17.90 -10.12 27.98
CA GLU A 71 -17.39 -8.96 27.25
C GLU A 71 -17.86 -8.94 25.79
N GLY A 72 -17.75 -7.78 25.12
CA GLY A 72 -18.19 -7.62 23.73
C GLY A 72 -17.21 -8.24 22.73
N HIS A 73 -17.70 -9.07 21.81
CA HIS A 73 -16.88 -9.66 20.76
C HIS A 73 -16.60 -8.67 19.62
N SER A 74 -15.34 -8.58 19.19
CA SER A 74 -14.97 -7.84 17.98
C SER A 74 -15.08 -8.74 16.74
N VAL A 75 -15.79 -8.26 15.72
CA VAL A 75 -16.09 -9.02 14.49
C VAL A 75 -15.72 -8.19 13.26
N PHE A 76 -15.24 -8.85 12.20
CA PHE A 76 -14.93 -8.23 10.91
C PHE A 76 -15.32 -9.10 9.71
N LEU A 77 -15.82 -8.45 8.65
CA LEU A 77 -16.13 -9.08 7.36
C LEU A 77 -15.10 -8.62 6.31
N ALA A 78 -14.17 -9.51 5.97
CA ALA A 78 -12.96 -9.27 5.18
C ALA A 78 -13.14 -9.62 3.70
N HIS A 79 -13.93 -8.81 2.99
CA HIS A 79 -13.92 -8.75 1.52
C HIS A 79 -14.21 -7.34 1.01
N ALA A 80 -13.88 -7.07 -0.25
CA ALA A 80 -13.93 -5.73 -0.85
C ALA A 80 -15.30 -5.02 -0.78
N LYS A 81 -16.39 -5.80 -0.63
CA LYS A 81 -17.79 -5.34 -0.65
C LYS A 81 -18.54 -5.53 0.67
N ALA A 82 -17.84 -5.88 1.76
CA ALA A 82 -18.44 -6.09 3.09
C ALA A 82 -19.37 -4.94 3.54
N ALA A 83 -19.03 -3.70 3.21
CA ALA A 83 -19.83 -2.53 3.53
C ALA A 83 -21.20 -2.46 2.81
N LEU A 84 -21.47 -3.32 1.82
CA LEU A 84 -22.79 -3.47 1.17
C LEU A 84 -23.69 -4.50 1.87
N ASN A 85 -23.14 -5.32 2.77
CA ASN A 85 -23.88 -6.25 3.62
C ASN A 85 -24.64 -5.44 4.69
N ASP A 86 -25.96 -5.67 4.81
CA ASP A 86 -26.82 -4.90 5.70
C ASP A 86 -26.59 -5.23 7.18
N GLU A 87 -26.24 -6.48 7.52
CA GLU A 87 -25.96 -6.91 8.90
C GLU A 87 -24.66 -6.28 9.40
N TRP A 88 -23.60 -6.36 8.59
CA TRP A 88 -22.34 -5.65 8.84
C TRP A 88 -22.55 -4.14 8.97
N SER A 89 -23.31 -3.54 8.05
CA SER A 89 -23.65 -2.12 8.09
C SER A 89 -24.46 -1.73 9.33
N GLY A 90 -25.33 -2.62 9.82
CA GLY A 90 -26.08 -2.45 11.06
C GLY A 90 -25.15 -2.40 12.28
N LEU A 91 -24.26 -3.38 12.41
CA LEU A 91 -23.26 -3.46 13.48
C LEU A 91 -22.34 -2.23 13.51
N VAL A 92 -21.85 -1.79 12.35
CA VAL A 92 -20.99 -0.58 12.23
C VAL A 92 -21.74 0.71 12.61
N ARG A 93 -23.07 0.79 12.39
CA ARG A 93 -23.89 1.93 12.83
C ARG A 93 -24.14 1.87 14.35
N ALA A 94 -24.40 0.69 14.90
CA ALA A 94 -24.62 0.51 16.34
C ALA A 94 -23.37 0.80 17.19
N GLY A 95 -22.18 0.44 16.70
CA GLY A 95 -20.89 0.65 17.39
C GLY A 95 -20.36 2.10 17.41
N SER A 96 -21.19 3.10 17.15
CA SER A 96 -20.79 4.51 16.98
C SER A 96 -20.49 5.24 18.30
N ARG A 97 -19.49 4.80 19.06
CA ARG A 97 -18.89 5.59 20.16
C ARG A 97 -17.52 6.12 19.73
N PRO A 98 -17.28 7.45 19.78
CA PRO A 98 -15.98 8.01 19.47
C PRO A 98 -14.97 7.60 20.55
N ILE A 99 -13.85 7.03 20.13
CA ILE A 99 -12.65 6.91 20.95
C ILE A 99 -11.69 8.01 20.49
N THR A 100 -11.26 8.84 21.44
CA THR A 100 -10.14 9.77 21.28
C THR A 100 -8.92 9.00 20.82
N ALA A 101 -8.44 9.29 19.61
CA ALA A 101 -7.17 8.77 19.15
C ALA A 101 -6.04 9.32 20.04
N VAL A 102 -5.02 8.50 20.26
CA VAL A 102 -3.72 9.00 20.73
C VAL A 102 -3.01 9.59 19.51
N ASP A 103 -3.47 10.77 19.10
CA ASP A 103 -2.62 11.76 18.45
C ASP A 103 -1.83 12.46 19.56
N THR A 104 -0.52 12.59 19.40
CA THR A 104 0.31 13.47 20.24
C THR A 104 0.09 14.96 19.94
N ASP A 105 -0.65 15.28 18.87
CA ASP A 105 -1.14 16.62 18.53
C ASP A 105 -2.65 16.72 18.80
N GLY A 106 -3.00 17.00 20.07
CA GLY A 106 -4.40 16.98 20.50
C GLY A 106 -5.25 18.16 20.01
N SER A 107 -6.52 17.87 19.70
CA SER A 107 -7.61 18.84 19.88
C SER A 107 -8.60 18.29 20.92
N GLN A 108 -8.93 19.11 21.91
CA GLN A 108 -9.66 18.67 23.10
C GLN A 108 -11.18 18.60 22.86
N SER A 109 -11.83 17.59 23.45
CA SER A 109 -13.15 17.77 24.05
C SER A 109 -13.29 16.87 25.29
N VAL A 110 -13.71 17.46 26.41
CA VAL A 110 -13.90 16.77 27.69
C VAL A 110 -15.40 16.50 27.88
N PRO A 111 -15.84 15.24 28.11
CA PRO A 111 -17.23 14.97 28.47
C PRO A 111 -17.52 15.46 29.90
N SER A 112 -18.64 16.16 30.11
CA SER A 112 -19.07 16.58 31.45
C SER A 112 -19.45 15.36 32.33
N PRO A 113 -19.15 15.37 33.64
CA PRO A 113 -19.56 14.30 34.55
C PRO A 113 -21.09 14.31 34.75
N GLY A 114 -21.78 13.23 34.38
CA GLY A 114 -23.21 13.06 34.72
C GLY A 114 -24.04 12.09 33.89
N SER A 115 -23.67 11.78 32.64
CA SER A 115 -24.49 10.96 31.73
C SER A 115 -24.31 9.44 31.88
N ALA A 116 -24.45 8.93 33.10
CA ALA A 116 -24.39 7.50 33.40
C ALA A 116 -25.73 6.77 33.14
N SER A 117 -26.12 6.60 31.87
CA SER A 117 -27.17 5.64 31.51
C SER A 117 -26.60 4.22 31.42
N ARG A 118 -26.75 3.46 32.51
CA ARG A 118 -26.52 2.01 32.50
C ARG A 118 -27.59 1.31 31.64
N GLN A 119 -27.27 1.03 30.39
CA GLN A 119 -27.84 -0.10 29.66
C GLN A 119 -26.73 -1.10 29.36
N GLY A 120 -26.74 -2.20 30.11
CA GLY A 120 -25.89 -3.35 29.86
C GLY A 120 -26.63 -4.35 28.98
N SER A 121 -26.10 -4.59 27.79
CA SER A 121 -26.34 -5.79 27.00
C SER A 121 -25.01 -6.13 26.32
N CYS A 122 -24.50 -7.35 26.51
CA CYS A 122 -23.37 -7.84 25.73
C CYS A 122 -23.72 -7.69 24.25
N GLY A 123 -22.83 -7.04 23.48
CA GLY A 123 -23.08 -6.71 22.09
C GLY A 123 -21.83 -6.89 21.26
N LEU A 124 -22.01 -7.45 20.06
CA LEU A 124 -21.00 -7.56 19.01
C LEU A 124 -20.61 -6.14 18.55
N GLN A 125 -19.31 -5.82 18.57
CA GLN A 125 -18.81 -4.47 18.29
C GLN A 125 -17.85 -4.44 17.08
N ALA A 126 -18.28 -3.74 16.02
CA ALA A 126 -17.41 -3.36 14.91
C ALA A 126 -16.63 -2.07 15.27
N HIS A 127 -15.50 -2.22 15.98
CA HIS A 127 -14.71 -1.10 16.51
C HIS A 127 -14.17 -0.14 15.43
N GLN A 128 -14.23 1.16 15.71
CA GLN A 128 -13.75 2.21 14.78
C GLN A 128 -12.24 2.15 14.51
N TRP A 129 -11.41 1.69 15.45
CA TRP A 129 -9.96 1.52 15.26
C TRP A 129 -9.61 0.41 14.24
N LEU A 130 -10.49 -0.60 14.11
CA LEU A 130 -10.37 -1.69 13.13
C LEU A 130 -10.84 -1.28 11.72
N ARG A 131 -11.19 0.00 11.49
CA ARG A 131 -11.51 0.50 10.15
C ARG A 131 -10.27 0.50 9.26
N GLY A 132 -10.44 0.00 8.04
CA GLY A 132 -9.40 -0.19 7.04
C GLY A 132 -9.04 -1.66 6.85
N ARG A 133 -8.94 -2.11 5.59
CA ARG A 133 -8.79 -3.53 5.21
C ARG A 133 -7.60 -4.20 5.93
N LYS A 134 -6.50 -3.47 6.14
CA LYS A 134 -5.27 -3.91 6.82
C LYS A 134 -5.41 -4.14 8.33
N LYS A 135 -6.28 -3.37 9.02
CA LYS A 135 -6.50 -3.48 10.48
C LYS A 135 -7.67 -4.38 10.84
N GLY A 136 -8.64 -4.56 9.93
CA GLY A 136 -9.82 -5.38 10.16
C GLY A 136 -9.51 -6.84 10.51
N LEU A 137 -8.49 -7.45 9.90
CA LEU A 137 -8.05 -8.83 10.21
C LEU A 137 -7.57 -9.02 11.67
N LEU A 138 -7.28 -7.95 12.40
CA LEU A 138 -6.93 -8.02 13.83
C LEU A 138 -8.15 -8.35 14.71
N ALA A 139 -9.38 -8.10 14.23
CA ALA A 139 -10.62 -8.42 14.95
C ALA A 139 -10.63 -9.88 15.43
N SER A 140 -11.10 -10.14 16.65
CA SER A 140 -11.15 -11.49 17.24
C SER A 140 -11.76 -12.49 16.26
N PHE A 141 -12.94 -12.17 15.72
CA PHE A 141 -13.65 -13.01 14.77
C PHE A 141 -13.67 -12.39 13.37
N THR A 142 -13.26 -13.15 12.36
CA THR A 142 -13.18 -12.68 10.97
C THR A 142 -13.80 -13.69 10.00
N VAL A 143 -14.63 -13.24 9.05
CA VAL A 143 -15.03 -14.02 7.88
C VAL A 143 -14.47 -13.34 6.64
N GLY A 144 -13.81 -14.06 5.73
CA GLY A 144 -13.21 -13.46 4.54
C GLY A 144 -12.99 -14.45 3.39
N THR A 145 -12.49 -13.95 2.26
CA THR A 145 -12.03 -14.84 1.20
C THR A 145 -10.69 -15.49 1.59
N ILE A 146 -10.41 -16.68 1.04
CA ILE A 146 -9.15 -17.39 1.28
C ILE A 146 -7.91 -16.56 0.88
N ASP A 147 -8.06 -15.61 -0.05
CA ASP A 147 -7.00 -14.68 -0.44
C ASP A 147 -6.38 -13.99 0.80
N GLN A 148 -7.19 -13.64 1.80
CA GLN A 148 -6.72 -13.03 3.06
C GLN A 148 -5.74 -13.92 3.84
N VAL A 149 -5.88 -15.25 3.73
CA VAL A 149 -4.96 -16.24 4.30
C VAL A 149 -3.77 -16.44 3.36
N LEU A 150 -3.98 -16.57 2.05
CA LEU A 150 -2.91 -16.75 1.04
C LEU A 150 -1.97 -15.54 0.95
N PHE A 151 -2.42 -14.34 1.31
CA PHE A 151 -1.54 -13.18 1.44
C PHE A 151 -0.51 -13.30 2.59
N GLY A 152 -0.68 -14.23 3.53
CA GLY A 152 0.39 -14.67 4.44
C GLY A 152 1.47 -15.49 3.74
N GLY A 153 1.17 -16.07 2.57
CA GLY A 153 2.13 -16.80 1.74
C GLY A 153 2.80 -15.93 0.68
N LEU A 154 2.47 -14.63 0.61
CA LEU A 154 2.85 -13.72 -0.47
C LEU A 154 3.83 -12.65 0.02
N LYS A 155 5.00 -12.56 -0.62
CA LYS A 155 5.98 -11.48 -0.43
C LYS A 155 5.31 -10.13 -0.74
N SER A 156 5.04 -9.32 0.28
CA SER A 156 4.24 -8.08 0.12
C SER A 156 4.44 -7.11 1.29
N ARG A 157 4.09 -5.83 1.12
CA ARG A 157 4.15 -4.87 2.24
C ARG A 157 3.17 -5.27 3.36
N HIS A 158 3.53 -4.89 4.58
CA HIS A 158 2.79 -5.16 5.82
C HIS A 158 2.53 -6.65 6.13
N LEU A 159 3.27 -7.59 5.51
CA LEU A 159 3.13 -9.02 5.74
C LEU A 159 3.23 -9.41 7.24
N ALA A 160 4.13 -8.78 8.00
CA ALA A 160 4.24 -8.94 9.45
C ALA A 160 2.92 -8.68 10.21
N LEU A 161 2.12 -7.70 9.76
CA LEU A 161 0.81 -7.40 10.35
C LEU A 161 -0.23 -8.49 10.04
N ARG A 162 -0.18 -9.10 8.84
CA ARG A 162 -1.04 -10.24 8.48
C ARG A 162 -0.68 -11.49 9.30
N HIS A 163 0.61 -11.76 9.49
CA HIS A 163 1.05 -12.88 10.34
C HIS A 163 0.64 -12.66 11.81
N LEU A 164 0.75 -11.43 12.33
CA LEU A 164 0.26 -11.07 13.66
C LEU A 164 -1.28 -11.28 13.79
N ALA A 165 -2.05 -10.91 12.77
CA ALA A 165 -3.50 -11.17 12.73
C ALA A 165 -3.83 -12.67 12.79
N LEU A 166 -3.05 -13.53 12.13
CA LEU A 166 -3.28 -14.98 12.13
C LEU A 166 -2.79 -15.69 13.40
N ALA A 167 -1.68 -15.23 14.00
CA ALA A 167 -0.99 -15.90 15.10
C ALA A 167 -1.85 -16.17 16.36
N GLY A 168 -2.87 -15.34 16.61
CA GLY A 168 -3.74 -15.44 17.80
C GLY A 168 -5.13 -16.05 17.55
N LYS A 169 -5.35 -16.76 16.44
CA LYS A 169 -6.68 -17.25 16.02
C LYS A 169 -6.68 -18.75 15.69
N VAL A 170 -7.85 -19.38 15.73
CA VAL A 170 -8.09 -20.64 15.00
C VAL A 170 -8.46 -20.32 13.56
N VAL A 171 -7.75 -20.91 12.58
CA VAL A 171 -7.99 -20.65 11.15
C VAL A 171 -8.79 -21.80 10.54
N ILE A 172 -10.01 -21.51 10.06
CA ILE A 172 -10.86 -22.46 9.31
C ILE A 172 -10.79 -22.09 7.83
N ILE A 173 -10.51 -23.06 6.96
CA ILE A 173 -10.49 -22.89 5.51
C ILE A 173 -11.48 -23.87 4.89
N ASP A 174 -12.50 -23.33 4.20
CA ASP A 174 -13.55 -24.13 3.57
C ASP A 174 -13.18 -24.57 2.14
N GLU A 175 -13.86 -25.60 1.62
CA GLU A 175 -13.78 -26.14 0.26
C GLU A 175 -12.36 -26.26 -0.35
N VAL A 176 -11.44 -26.89 0.39
CA VAL A 176 -9.99 -26.94 0.07
C VAL A 176 -9.63 -27.64 -1.26
N HIS A 177 -10.54 -28.43 -1.81
CA HIS A 177 -10.38 -29.07 -3.12
C HIS A 177 -10.62 -28.14 -4.31
N ALA A 178 -11.25 -26.97 -4.11
CA ALA A 178 -11.53 -26.02 -5.18
C ALA A 178 -10.31 -25.17 -5.60
N TYR A 179 -9.12 -25.47 -5.06
CA TYR A 179 -7.91 -24.68 -5.22
C TYR A 179 -6.97 -25.31 -6.24
N ASP A 180 -6.52 -24.48 -7.19
CA ASP A 180 -5.62 -24.91 -8.25
C ASP A 180 -4.19 -25.20 -7.72
N ALA A 181 -3.34 -25.71 -8.61
CA ALA A 181 -1.96 -26.04 -8.29
C ALA A 181 -1.09 -24.81 -7.96
N TYR A 182 -1.54 -23.59 -8.25
CA TYR A 182 -0.84 -22.35 -7.95
C TYR A 182 -1.19 -21.88 -6.53
N MET A 183 -2.48 -21.72 -6.23
CA MET A 183 -3.03 -21.44 -4.90
C MET A 183 -2.50 -22.43 -3.85
N SER A 184 -2.45 -23.72 -4.21
CA SER A 184 -1.93 -24.77 -3.32
C SER A 184 -0.51 -24.49 -2.82
N THR A 185 0.37 -23.92 -3.67
CA THR A 185 1.75 -23.59 -3.24
C THR A 185 1.80 -22.51 -2.16
N TYR A 186 0.88 -21.54 -2.19
CA TYR A 186 0.74 -20.51 -1.18
C TYR A 186 0.10 -21.08 0.08
N LEU A 187 -0.92 -21.94 -0.05
CA LEU A 187 -1.57 -22.59 1.08
C LEU A 187 -0.60 -23.48 1.86
N GLU A 188 0.17 -24.34 1.19
CA GLU A 188 1.26 -25.13 1.79
C GLU A 188 2.22 -24.24 2.58
N ARG A 189 2.67 -23.13 1.98
CA ARG A 189 3.59 -22.19 2.62
C ARG A 189 2.97 -21.46 3.82
N VAL A 190 1.68 -21.12 3.77
CA VAL A 190 0.98 -20.53 4.92
C VAL A 190 0.84 -21.55 6.04
N LEU A 191 0.46 -22.80 5.74
CA LEU A 191 0.36 -23.88 6.74
C LEU A 191 1.70 -24.10 7.46
N GLU A 192 2.82 -24.03 6.74
CA GLU A 192 4.18 -24.09 7.30
C GLU A 192 4.42 -22.98 8.35
N TRP A 193 4.04 -21.73 8.04
CA TRP A 193 4.17 -20.59 8.97
C TRP A 193 3.16 -20.66 10.13
N LEU A 194 1.92 -21.09 9.90
CA LEU A 194 0.92 -21.25 10.95
C LEU A 194 1.33 -22.33 11.96
N ALA A 195 1.88 -23.45 11.50
CA ALA A 195 2.44 -24.49 12.35
C ALA A 195 3.60 -23.96 13.22
N ALA A 196 4.47 -23.10 12.67
CA ALA A 196 5.57 -22.49 13.40
C ALA A 196 5.12 -21.51 14.49
N TYR A 197 3.93 -20.91 14.36
CA TYR A 197 3.29 -20.11 15.41
C TYR A 197 2.45 -20.93 16.40
N GLY A 198 2.23 -22.23 16.13
CA GLY A 198 1.33 -23.07 16.91
C GLY A 198 -0.16 -22.80 16.65
N VAL A 199 -0.51 -22.09 15.58
CA VAL A 199 -1.90 -21.75 15.21
C VAL A 199 -2.68 -23.02 14.84
N PRO A 200 -3.82 -23.32 15.49
CA PRO A 200 -4.67 -24.44 15.10
C PRO A 200 -5.37 -24.15 13.77
N VAL A 201 -5.41 -25.14 12.88
CA VAL A 201 -6.01 -25.02 11.54
C VAL A 201 -7.05 -26.09 11.31
N ILE A 202 -8.18 -25.74 10.71
CA ILE A 202 -9.22 -26.67 10.27
C ILE A 202 -9.42 -26.52 8.76
N LEU A 203 -9.26 -27.61 8.01
CA LEU A 203 -9.47 -27.65 6.56
C LEU A 203 -10.73 -28.48 6.26
N LEU A 204 -11.67 -27.92 5.51
CA LEU A 204 -12.89 -28.60 5.10
C LEU A 204 -12.82 -28.98 3.62
N SER A 205 -13.28 -30.18 3.27
CA SER A 205 -13.39 -30.57 1.87
C SER A 205 -14.56 -31.53 1.64
N ALA A 206 -15.11 -31.52 0.44
CA ALA A 206 -15.97 -32.60 -0.05
C ALA A 206 -15.17 -33.91 -0.18
N THR A 207 -13.95 -33.86 -0.71
CA THR A 207 -13.01 -34.97 -0.85
C THR A 207 -11.63 -34.40 -1.22
N LEU A 208 -10.52 -35.05 -0.87
CA LEU A 208 -9.18 -34.69 -1.35
C LEU A 208 -8.47 -35.89 -1.97
N PRO A 209 -7.75 -35.71 -3.10
CA PRO A 209 -6.78 -36.70 -3.56
C PRO A 209 -5.76 -37.00 -2.45
N ALA A 210 -5.42 -38.27 -2.24
CA ALA A 210 -4.56 -38.71 -1.14
C ALA A 210 -3.19 -38.00 -1.16
N ALA A 211 -2.64 -37.73 -2.34
CA ALA A 211 -1.41 -36.94 -2.51
C ALA A 211 -1.57 -35.47 -2.07
N GLY A 212 -2.72 -34.84 -2.34
CA GLY A 212 -3.02 -33.48 -1.89
C GLY A 212 -3.19 -33.41 -0.37
N ARG A 213 -3.92 -34.36 0.22
CA ARG A 213 -4.00 -34.52 1.69
C ARG A 213 -2.61 -34.70 2.32
N GLN A 214 -1.79 -35.59 1.76
CA GLN A 214 -0.42 -35.84 2.22
C GLN A 214 0.41 -34.54 2.20
N ALA A 215 0.39 -33.78 1.10
CA ALA A 215 1.12 -32.51 0.97
C ALA A 215 0.67 -31.46 2.01
N LEU A 216 -0.64 -31.28 2.22
CA LEU A 216 -1.17 -30.37 3.24
C LEU A 216 -0.77 -30.79 4.66
N THR A 217 -0.78 -32.10 4.96
CA THR A 217 -0.33 -32.60 6.26
C THR A 217 1.18 -32.46 6.47
N GLU A 218 2.00 -32.67 5.44
CA GLU A 218 3.46 -32.52 5.51
C GLU A 218 3.87 -31.05 5.66
N ALA A 219 3.17 -30.13 4.99
CA ALA A 219 3.38 -28.69 5.10
C ALA A 219 3.18 -28.20 6.54
N TYR A 220 2.16 -28.69 7.24
CA TYR A 220 1.89 -28.31 8.64
C TYR A 220 2.73 -29.11 9.66
N ALA A 221 2.90 -30.43 9.48
CA ALA A 221 3.64 -31.26 10.45
C ALA A 221 5.18 -31.13 10.34
N GLY A 222 5.68 -30.58 9.23
CA GLY A 222 7.10 -30.37 8.95
C GLY A 222 7.71 -31.48 8.08
N ALA A 223 8.57 -31.05 7.15
CA ALA A 223 9.27 -31.95 6.23
C ALA A 223 10.17 -32.94 6.97
N GLY A 224 9.96 -34.24 6.73
CA GLY A 224 10.70 -35.34 7.39
C GLY A 224 10.00 -35.95 8.61
N SER A 225 8.80 -35.48 8.98
CA SER A 225 7.99 -36.07 10.07
C SER A 225 7.56 -37.53 9.83
N GLY A 226 7.66 -38.04 8.60
CA GLY A 226 7.28 -39.42 8.27
C GLY A 226 5.77 -39.69 8.38
N ALA A 227 4.95 -38.63 8.45
CA ALA A 227 3.50 -38.63 8.62
C ALA A 227 2.75 -39.22 7.40
N ARG A 228 3.01 -40.49 7.07
CA ARG A 228 2.22 -41.26 6.11
C ARG A 228 0.91 -41.67 6.77
N ILE A 229 -0.20 -41.24 6.18
CA ILE A 229 -1.52 -41.70 6.58
C ILE A 229 -1.66 -43.16 6.15
N GLY A 230 -1.50 -44.09 7.10
CA GLY A 230 -1.50 -45.54 6.86
C GLY A 230 -2.87 -46.15 6.55
N LEU A 231 -3.73 -45.43 5.83
CA LEU A 231 -5.07 -45.86 5.42
C LEU A 231 -5.14 -46.07 3.90
N PRO A 232 -6.07 -46.91 3.39
CA PRO A 232 -6.44 -46.94 1.98
C PRO A 232 -6.79 -45.53 1.46
N SER A 233 -6.32 -45.18 0.27
CA SER A 233 -6.44 -43.84 -0.29
C SER A 233 -7.88 -43.39 -0.53
N ASP A 234 -8.79 -44.35 -0.70
CA ASP A 234 -10.23 -44.20 -0.93
C ASP A 234 -11.07 -44.05 0.36
N THR A 235 -10.48 -44.25 1.55
CA THR A 235 -11.18 -44.19 2.85
C THR A 235 -11.98 -42.88 3.00
N TYR A 236 -13.30 -43.02 3.15
CA TYR A 236 -14.23 -41.88 3.15
C TYR A 236 -15.55 -42.23 3.88
N PRO A 237 -16.22 -41.28 4.57
CA PRO A 237 -15.69 -39.99 5.05
C PRO A 237 -14.46 -40.16 5.95
N LEU A 238 -13.62 -39.13 6.07
CA LEU A 238 -12.35 -39.21 6.81
C LEU A 238 -12.07 -37.94 7.62
N LEU A 239 -11.64 -38.12 8.86
CA LEU A 239 -11.06 -37.07 9.69
C LEU A 239 -9.58 -37.37 9.88
N THR A 240 -8.71 -36.43 9.53
CA THR A 240 -7.26 -36.54 9.71
C THR A 240 -6.79 -35.40 10.61
N ALA A 241 -6.07 -35.70 11.69
CA ALA A 241 -5.46 -34.71 12.56
C ALA A 241 -3.95 -34.92 12.65
N VAL A 242 -3.17 -33.85 12.46
CA VAL A 242 -1.70 -33.88 12.53
C VAL A 242 -1.16 -32.71 13.34
N SER A 243 -0.02 -32.91 13.99
CA SER A 243 0.71 -31.88 14.73
C SER A 243 2.22 -32.06 14.56
N PRO A 244 3.03 -30.99 14.62
CA PRO A 244 4.48 -31.09 14.52
C PRO A 244 5.07 -32.10 15.51
N GLY A 245 5.87 -33.04 15.01
CA GLY A 245 6.56 -34.05 15.83
C GLY A 245 5.66 -35.11 16.49
N LYS A 246 4.43 -35.33 16.00
CA LYS A 246 3.51 -36.38 16.46
C LYS A 246 3.01 -37.23 15.30
N GLU A 247 2.62 -38.47 15.59
CA GLU A 247 1.99 -39.35 14.61
C GLU A 247 0.59 -38.83 14.23
N PRO A 248 0.15 -38.99 12.97
CA PRO A 248 -1.20 -38.66 12.54
C PRO A 248 -2.27 -39.45 13.31
N LEU A 249 -3.28 -38.74 13.81
CA LEU A 249 -4.50 -39.36 14.32
C LEU A 249 -5.54 -39.36 13.20
N VAL A 250 -6.15 -40.51 12.94
CA VAL A 250 -7.21 -40.67 11.94
C VAL A 250 -8.46 -41.25 12.58
N ALA A 251 -9.61 -40.75 12.15
CA ALA A 251 -10.90 -41.30 12.52
C ALA A 251 -11.80 -41.38 11.29
N GLN A 252 -12.34 -42.56 11.02
CA GLN A 252 -13.43 -42.75 10.07
C GLN A 252 -14.75 -42.58 10.84
N PRO A 253 -15.49 -41.47 10.70
CA PRO A 253 -16.83 -41.40 11.25
C PRO A 253 -17.72 -42.41 10.50
N PRO A 254 -18.81 -42.91 11.12
CA PRO A 254 -19.79 -43.72 10.41
C PRO A 254 -20.24 -42.97 9.15
N ALA A 255 -20.43 -43.70 8.05
CA ALA A 255 -21.11 -43.14 6.89
C ALA A 255 -22.46 -42.57 7.36
N ALA A 256 -22.70 -41.29 7.10
CA ALA A 256 -23.89 -40.61 7.57
C ALA A 256 -25.14 -41.32 7.06
N SER A 257 -26.20 -41.38 7.87
CA SER A 257 -27.42 -42.14 7.57
C SER A 257 -28.34 -41.45 6.54
N GLY A 258 -27.76 -40.72 5.59
CA GLY A 258 -28.44 -39.80 4.67
C GLY A 258 -28.32 -40.22 3.20
N ARG A 259 -29.36 -40.92 2.70
CA ARG A 259 -29.79 -40.98 1.28
C ARG A 259 -28.67 -41.03 0.22
N GLY A 260 -28.27 -42.25 -0.15
CA GLY A 260 -27.55 -42.46 -1.41
C GLY A 260 -28.41 -42.14 -2.63
N THR A 261 -27.79 -41.68 -3.72
CA THR A 261 -28.44 -41.42 -5.01
C THR A 261 -27.74 -42.21 -6.12
N ASP A 262 -28.48 -43.13 -6.76
CA ASP A 262 -28.06 -43.83 -7.97
C ASP A 262 -28.27 -42.92 -9.20
N ILE A 263 -27.19 -42.52 -9.85
CA ILE A 263 -27.17 -41.63 -11.02
C ILE A 263 -26.81 -42.44 -12.27
N VAL A 264 -27.62 -42.31 -13.32
CA VAL A 264 -27.30 -42.82 -14.66
C VAL A 264 -26.63 -41.72 -15.47
N LEU A 265 -25.47 -42.04 -16.03
CA LEU A 265 -24.69 -41.19 -16.93
C LEU A 265 -25.04 -41.53 -18.38
N GLU A 266 -25.37 -40.51 -19.19
CA GLU A 266 -25.64 -40.69 -20.62
C GLU A 266 -24.83 -39.67 -21.44
N PRO A 267 -24.24 -40.05 -22.59
CA PRO A 267 -23.65 -39.08 -23.51
C PRO A 267 -24.76 -38.29 -24.24
N LEU A 268 -24.46 -37.03 -24.56
CA LEU A 268 -25.28 -36.14 -25.37
C LEU A 268 -24.37 -35.41 -26.37
N ASP A 269 -24.69 -35.48 -27.65
CA ASP A 269 -24.00 -34.74 -28.72
C ASP A 269 -23.98 -33.23 -28.39
N ASP A 270 -22.85 -32.56 -28.63
CA ASP A 270 -22.70 -31.13 -28.33
C ASP A 270 -23.30 -30.21 -29.41
N ASP A 271 -24.58 -30.40 -29.69
CA ASP A 271 -25.38 -29.50 -30.53
C ASP A 271 -26.66 -29.06 -29.81
N LEU A 272 -27.14 -27.88 -30.18
CA LEU A 272 -28.28 -27.25 -29.49
C LEU A 272 -29.62 -27.90 -29.83
N LEU A 273 -29.76 -28.53 -31.01
CA LEU A 273 -30.99 -29.24 -31.39
C LEU A 273 -31.14 -30.50 -30.55
N SER A 274 -30.07 -31.30 -30.42
CA SER A 274 -30.01 -32.47 -29.52
C SER A 274 -30.32 -32.09 -28.08
N LEU A 275 -29.80 -30.95 -27.58
CA LEU A 275 -30.16 -30.42 -26.26
C LEU A 275 -31.66 -30.11 -26.15
N MET A 276 -32.22 -29.35 -27.08
CA MET A 276 -33.61 -28.91 -27.07
C MET A 276 -34.58 -30.09 -27.15
N ASP A 277 -34.39 -30.98 -28.13
CA ASP A 277 -35.22 -32.17 -28.36
C ASP A 277 -35.15 -33.14 -27.17
N ARG A 278 -33.98 -33.27 -26.53
CA ARG A 278 -33.83 -34.10 -25.33
C ARG A 278 -34.55 -33.48 -24.15
N LEU A 279 -34.34 -32.20 -23.85
CA LEU A 279 -35.02 -31.54 -22.73
C LEU A 279 -36.54 -31.53 -22.90
N GLU A 280 -37.06 -31.30 -24.11
CA GLU A 280 -38.50 -31.29 -24.37
C GLU A 280 -39.13 -32.66 -24.11
N ARG A 281 -38.48 -33.72 -24.58
CA ARG A 281 -38.91 -35.11 -24.36
C ARG A 281 -38.96 -35.46 -22.88
N GLU A 282 -37.94 -35.07 -22.11
CA GLU A 282 -37.85 -35.43 -20.68
C GLU A 282 -38.78 -34.58 -19.80
N LEU A 283 -38.91 -33.27 -20.10
CA LEU A 283 -39.71 -32.32 -19.34
C LEU A 283 -41.19 -32.24 -19.80
N ALA A 284 -41.62 -33.05 -20.78
CA ALA A 284 -43.01 -33.11 -21.24
C ALA A 284 -44.05 -33.39 -20.12
N GLY A 285 -43.62 -34.00 -19.01
CA GLY A 285 -44.46 -34.23 -17.81
C GLY A 285 -44.30 -33.18 -16.72
N GLY A 286 -43.71 -32.02 -17.03
CA GLY A 286 -43.22 -31.04 -16.05
C GLY A 286 -41.89 -31.45 -15.41
N GLY A 287 -41.39 -30.62 -14.48
CA GLY A 287 -40.12 -30.84 -13.77
C GLY A 287 -39.05 -29.82 -14.13
N CYS A 288 -37.95 -29.81 -13.35
CA CYS A 288 -36.92 -28.79 -13.44
C CYS A 288 -35.57 -29.39 -13.84
N ALA A 289 -34.98 -28.92 -14.94
CA ALA A 289 -33.65 -29.29 -15.39
C ALA A 289 -32.61 -28.20 -15.09
N LEU A 290 -31.38 -28.61 -14.81
CA LEU A 290 -30.20 -27.75 -14.76
C LEU A 290 -29.32 -28.04 -15.97
N VAL A 291 -28.92 -27.02 -16.70
CA VAL A 291 -28.00 -27.09 -17.85
C VAL A 291 -26.75 -26.29 -17.51
N VAL A 292 -25.67 -26.97 -17.14
CA VAL A 292 -24.39 -26.34 -16.79
C VAL A 292 -23.50 -26.26 -18.02
N ARG A 293 -23.10 -25.06 -18.44
CA ARG A 293 -22.13 -24.83 -19.52
C ARG A 293 -20.85 -24.19 -18.99
N ASN A 294 -19.70 -24.59 -19.51
CA ASN A 294 -18.40 -24.18 -18.98
C ASN A 294 -18.01 -22.74 -19.33
N THR A 295 -18.64 -22.11 -20.32
CA THR A 295 -18.42 -20.70 -20.67
C THR A 295 -19.74 -19.93 -20.68
N VAL A 296 -19.69 -18.65 -20.28
CA VAL A 296 -20.89 -17.80 -20.24
C VAL A 296 -21.50 -17.61 -21.63
N ASP A 297 -20.67 -17.57 -22.67
CA ASP A 297 -21.16 -17.43 -24.05
C ASP A 297 -22.01 -18.63 -24.48
N ARG A 298 -21.63 -19.86 -24.07
CA ARG A 298 -22.44 -21.08 -24.25
C ARG A 298 -23.70 -21.11 -23.37
N VAL A 299 -23.67 -20.49 -22.18
CA VAL A 299 -24.87 -20.31 -21.34
C VAL A 299 -25.89 -19.44 -22.06
N LEU A 300 -25.46 -18.32 -22.64
CA LEU A 300 -26.35 -17.39 -23.34
C LEU A 300 -26.91 -17.98 -24.63
N GLU A 301 -26.06 -18.61 -25.45
CA GLU A 301 -26.46 -19.30 -26.68
C GLU A 301 -27.49 -20.42 -26.42
N ALA A 302 -27.25 -21.24 -25.39
CA ALA A 302 -28.21 -22.28 -24.99
C ALA A 302 -29.49 -21.69 -24.42
N ALA A 303 -29.43 -20.60 -23.63
CA ALA A 303 -30.61 -19.97 -23.07
C ALA A 303 -31.51 -19.34 -24.14
N GLU A 304 -30.94 -18.65 -25.13
CA GLU A 304 -31.66 -18.09 -26.29
C GLU A 304 -32.47 -19.17 -27.01
N ARG A 305 -31.80 -20.27 -27.43
CA ARG A 305 -32.47 -21.40 -28.09
C ARG A 305 -33.51 -22.10 -27.22
N LEU A 306 -33.25 -22.24 -25.92
CA LEU A 306 -34.22 -22.85 -25.01
C LEU A 306 -35.45 -21.97 -24.79
N ARG A 307 -35.33 -20.63 -24.84
CA ARG A 307 -36.48 -19.72 -24.79
C ARG A 307 -37.34 -19.81 -26.05
N GLU A 308 -36.74 -19.94 -27.23
CA GLU A 308 -37.46 -20.20 -28.49
C GLU A 308 -38.35 -21.46 -28.39
N ARG A 309 -37.93 -22.48 -27.62
CA ARG A 309 -38.65 -23.76 -27.47
C ARG A 309 -39.62 -23.83 -26.28
N PHE A 310 -39.22 -23.33 -25.11
CA PHE A 310 -39.97 -23.47 -23.86
C PHE A 310 -40.76 -22.21 -23.46
N GLY A 311 -40.40 -21.04 -24.00
CA GLY A 311 -40.90 -19.74 -23.59
C GLY A 311 -40.04 -19.06 -22.52
N GLU A 312 -40.00 -17.73 -22.54
CA GLU A 312 -39.15 -16.87 -21.67
C GLU A 312 -39.26 -17.21 -20.17
N ASP A 313 -40.48 -17.25 -19.63
CA ASP A 313 -40.71 -17.43 -18.18
C ASP A 313 -40.21 -18.78 -17.63
N ARG A 314 -39.92 -19.74 -18.51
CA ARG A 314 -39.49 -21.10 -18.16
C ARG A 314 -37.97 -21.31 -18.25
N VAL A 315 -37.21 -20.29 -18.66
CA VAL A 315 -35.74 -20.38 -18.79
C VAL A 315 -35.06 -19.32 -17.92
N THR A 316 -34.27 -19.76 -16.94
CA THR A 316 -33.56 -18.88 -16.01
C THR A 316 -32.05 -18.97 -16.23
N VAL A 317 -31.40 -17.82 -16.41
CA VAL A 317 -29.94 -17.72 -16.65
C VAL A 317 -29.20 -17.32 -15.37
N ALA A 318 -28.12 -18.04 -15.03
CA ALA A 318 -27.27 -17.76 -13.87
C ALA A 318 -25.76 -17.89 -14.17
N HIS A 319 -25.00 -16.81 -14.05
CA HIS A 319 -23.55 -16.79 -14.30
C HIS A 319 -22.86 -15.60 -13.63
N SER A 320 -21.54 -15.46 -13.80
CA SER A 320 -20.75 -14.38 -13.19
C SER A 320 -20.98 -12.98 -13.80
N ARG A 321 -21.33 -12.86 -15.09
CA ARG A 321 -21.50 -11.58 -15.82
C ARG A 321 -22.78 -10.78 -15.49
N PHE A 322 -23.26 -10.81 -14.25
CA PHE A 322 -24.32 -9.91 -13.75
C PHE A 322 -23.73 -8.85 -12.83
N VAL A 323 -24.35 -7.67 -12.74
CA VAL A 323 -24.02 -6.72 -11.66
C VAL A 323 -24.34 -7.38 -10.31
N ALA A 324 -23.57 -7.04 -9.27
CA ALA A 324 -23.66 -7.71 -7.97
C ALA A 324 -25.09 -7.76 -7.39
N ALA A 325 -25.87 -6.68 -7.55
CA ALA A 325 -27.27 -6.64 -7.14
C ALA A 325 -28.18 -7.64 -7.89
N ASP A 326 -28.11 -7.71 -9.23
CA ASP A 326 -28.93 -8.64 -10.02
C ASP A 326 -28.48 -10.10 -9.79
N ARG A 327 -27.18 -10.34 -9.56
CA ARG A 327 -26.67 -11.66 -9.15
C ARG A 327 -27.25 -12.09 -7.80
N ALA A 328 -27.17 -11.25 -6.77
CA ALA A 328 -27.75 -11.54 -5.46
C ALA A 328 -29.28 -11.66 -5.48
N SER A 329 -29.96 -11.10 -6.49
CA SER A 329 -31.38 -11.31 -6.72
C SER A 329 -31.65 -12.70 -7.33
N LYS A 330 -30.88 -13.09 -8.35
CA LYS A 330 -30.94 -14.43 -8.97
C LYS A 330 -30.58 -15.56 -8.01
N ASP A 331 -29.53 -15.39 -7.20
CA ASP A 331 -29.13 -16.42 -6.23
C ASP A 331 -30.23 -16.64 -5.16
N ARG A 332 -30.93 -15.57 -4.72
CA ARG A 332 -32.12 -15.66 -3.87
C ARG A 332 -33.31 -16.32 -4.56
N ASP A 333 -33.58 -16.01 -5.82
CA ASP A 333 -34.66 -16.63 -6.60
C ASP A 333 -34.41 -18.14 -6.82
N LEU A 334 -33.16 -18.53 -7.12
CA LEU A 334 -32.76 -19.93 -7.23
C LEU A 334 -32.94 -20.68 -5.91
N LEU A 335 -32.51 -20.12 -4.77
CA LEU A 335 -32.75 -20.73 -3.46
C LEU A 335 -34.24 -20.79 -3.11
N GLY A 336 -34.99 -19.71 -3.39
CA GLY A 336 -36.43 -19.63 -3.11
C GLY A 336 -37.30 -20.58 -3.95
N ARG A 337 -36.84 -20.98 -5.15
CA ARG A 337 -37.53 -21.97 -5.99
C ARG A 337 -37.01 -23.40 -5.79
N PHE A 338 -35.69 -23.59 -5.73
CA PHE A 338 -35.04 -24.91 -5.83
C PHE A 338 -34.44 -25.41 -4.51
N GLY A 339 -34.31 -24.57 -3.49
CA GLY A 339 -33.84 -24.94 -2.14
C GLY A 339 -34.79 -25.87 -1.39
N PRO A 340 -34.43 -26.34 -0.17
CA PRO A 340 -35.10 -27.44 0.53
C PRO A 340 -36.60 -27.20 0.81
N ASP A 341 -36.97 -25.97 1.15
CA ASP A 341 -38.36 -25.53 1.34
C ASP A 341 -38.90 -24.67 0.16
N GLY A 342 -38.18 -24.68 -0.97
CA GLY A 342 -38.44 -23.82 -2.12
C GLY A 342 -39.72 -24.14 -2.92
N MET A 343 -40.36 -23.09 -3.44
CA MET A 343 -41.57 -23.16 -4.27
C MET A 343 -41.21 -23.48 -5.73
N ARG A 344 -41.03 -24.76 -6.05
CA ARG A 344 -40.69 -25.21 -7.41
C ARG A 344 -41.82 -24.93 -8.42
N PRO A 345 -41.48 -24.54 -9.67
CA PRO A 345 -42.44 -24.50 -10.78
C PRO A 345 -43.15 -25.85 -11.00
N THR A 346 -44.43 -25.80 -11.36
CA THR A 346 -45.25 -26.99 -11.66
C THR A 346 -45.13 -27.45 -13.12
N GLY A 347 -44.80 -26.53 -14.03
CA GLY A 347 -44.52 -26.83 -15.44
C GLY A 347 -43.07 -27.25 -15.68
N PRO A 348 -42.66 -27.41 -16.96
CA PRO A 348 -41.25 -27.58 -17.31
C PRO A 348 -40.48 -26.30 -17.01
N HIS A 349 -39.32 -26.39 -16.36
CA HIS A 349 -38.45 -25.24 -16.10
C HIS A 349 -36.98 -25.62 -16.34
N VAL A 350 -36.22 -24.74 -16.98
CA VAL A 350 -34.80 -24.96 -17.25
C VAL A 350 -33.97 -23.84 -16.64
N VAL A 351 -33.00 -24.18 -15.81
CA VAL A 351 -31.97 -23.25 -15.36
C VAL A 351 -30.72 -23.48 -16.20
N VAL A 352 -30.29 -22.50 -16.97
CA VAL A 352 -29.02 -22.55 -17.72
C VAL A 352 -27.98 -21.76 -16.94
N ALA A 353 -26.90 -22.41 -16.52
CA ALA A 353 -25.95 -21.84 -15.59
C ALA A 353 -24.48 -22.07 -16.01
N SER A 354 -23.59 -21.20 -15.53
CA SER A 354 -22.16 -21.49 -15.49
C SER A 354 -21.77 -22.17 -14.17
N GLN A 355 -20.48 -22.26 -13.85
CA GLN A 355 -19.94 -22.83 -12.61
C GLN A 355 -20.51 -22.24 -11.30
N VAL A 356 -21.25 -21.14 -11.35
CA VAL A 356 -21.85 -20.48 -10.17
C VAL A 356 -22.80 -21.37 -9.36
N VAL A 357 -23.32 -22.46 -9.93
CA VAL A 357 -24.19 -23.43 -9.22
C VAL A 357 -23.42 -24.58 -8.54
N GLU A 358 -22.11 -24.69 -8.76
CA GLU A 358 -21.27 -25.77 -8.21
C GLU A 358 -21.04 -25.63 -6.70
N GLN A 359 -20.89 -24.40 -6.24
CA GLN A 359 -20.47 -24.06 -4.88
C GLN A 359 -21.61 -23.43 -4.08
N SER A 360 -21.79 -23.90 -2.84
CA SER A 360 -22.55 -23.26 -1.74
C SER A 360 -24.02 -22.85 -1.95
N LEU A 361 -24.63 -23.07 -3.13
CA LEU A 361 -26.09 -23.02 -3.30
C LEU A 361 -26.70 -24.39 -2.99
N ASP A 362 -27.60 -24.45 -2.02
CA ASP A 362 -28.33 -25.64 -1.60
C ASP A 362 -29.60 -25.82 -2.46
N ILE A 363 -29.45 -26.38 -3.67
CA ILE A 363 -30.49 -26.41 -4.72
C ILE A 363 -30.68 -27.81 -5.33
N ASP A 364 -31.90 -28.12 -5.80
CA ASP A 364 -32.31 -29.44 -6.27
C ASP A 364 -33.00 -29.42 -7.66
N PHE A 365 -32.47 -30.21 -8.58
CA PHE A 365 -32.98 -30.45 -9.93
C PHE A 365 -33.32 -31.92 -10.19
N ASP A 366 -34.26 -32.15 -11.12
CA ASP A 366 -34.75 -33.49 -11.48
C ASP A 366 -33.93 -34.14 -12.61
N LEU A 367 -33.27 -33.31 -13.43
CA LEU A 367 -32.40 -33.69 -14.53
C LEU A 367 -31.19 -32.75 -14.56
N LEU A 368 -30.00 -33.28 -14.81
CA LEU A 368 -28.78 -32.51 -15.02
C LEU A 368 -28.30 -32.72 -16.46
N VAL A 369 -28.03 -31.63 -17.16
CA VAL A 369 -27.20 -31.59 -18.36
C VAL A 369 -25.94 -30.81 -18.02
N THR A 370 -24.76 -31.30 -18.39
CA THR A 370 -23.50 -30.63 -18.05
C THR A 370 -22.48 -30.77 -19.18
N ASP A 371 -21.80 -29.67 -19.51
CA ASP A 371 -20.52 -29.76 -20.22
C ASP A 371 -19.55 -30.63 -19.39
N LEU A 372 -18.67 -31.39 -20.05
CA LEU A 372 -17.61 -32.13 -19.37
C LEU A 372 -16.70 -31.19 -18.57
N ALA A 373 -16.42 -31.56 -17.33
CA ALA A 373 -15.51 -30.90 -16.40
C ALA A 373 -14.63 -31.95 -15.68
N PRO A 374 -13.62 -31.55 -14.91
CA PRO A 374 -12.94 -32.42 -13.94
C PRO A 374 -13.91 -33.21 -13.05
N VAL A 375 -13.54 -34.45 -12.70
CA VAL A 375 -14.44 -35.41 -12.00
C VAL A 375 -15.01 -34.86 -10.70
N ASP A 376 -14.23 -34.16 -9.90
CA ASP A 376 -14.66 -33.52 -8.66
C ASP A 376 -15.77 -32.47 -8.90
N LEU A 377 -15.61 -31.60 -9.90
CA LEU A 377 -16.62 -30.61 -10.30
C LEU A 377 -17.86 -31.28 -10.91
N MET A 378 -17.68 -32.36 -11.69
CA MET A 378 -18.80 -33.17 -12.18
C MET A 378 -19.61 -33.76 -11.03
N LEU A 379 -18.95 -34.29 -9.99
CA LEU A 379 -19.59 -34.81 -8.78
C LEU A 379 -20.28 -33.70 -7.96
N GLN A 380 -19.70 -32.49 -7.87
CA GLN A 380 -20.36 -31.33 -7.25
C GLN A 380 -21.64 -30.92 -7.99
N ARG A 381 -21.60 -30.88 -9.33
CA ARG A 381 -22.78 -30.61 -10.18
C ARG A 381 -23.85 -31.69 -9.97
N MET A 382 -23.45 -32.96 -9.97
CA MET A 382 -24.32 -34.10 -9.63
C MET A 382 -24.87 -34.01 -8.20
N GLY A 383 -24.16 -33.39 -7.25
CA GLY A 383 -24.66 -33.08 -5.91
C GLY A 383 -25.83 -32.09 -5.84
N ARG A 384 -26.29 -31.56 -6.98
CA ARG A 384 -27.55 -30.80 -7.14
C ARG A 384 -28.66 -31.61 -7.79
N LEU A 385 -28.35 -32.79 -8.30
CA LEU A 385 -29.31 -33.73 -8.87
C LEU A 385 -29.94 -34.54 -7.73
N HIS A 386 -31.26 -34.50 -7.61
CA HIS A 386 -32.05 -35.29 -6.66
C HIS A 386 -31.75 -35.07 -5.16
N ARG A 387 -31.07 -33.96 -4.85
CA ARG A 387 -30.53 -33.60 -3.52
C ARG A 387 -31.54 -33.67 -2.38
N HIS A 388 -32.80 -33.28 -2.59
CA HIS A 388 -33.86 -33.31 -1.57
C HIS A 388 -34.88 -34.42 -1.89
N SER A 389 -35.41 -35.09 -0.86
CA SER A 389 -36.42 -36.13 -1.06
C SER A 389 -37.77 -35.50 -1.42
N ARG A 390 -38.21 -35.71 -2.66
CA ARG A 390 -39.34 -35.01 -3.29
C ARG A 390 -40.09 -35.92 -4.24
N ARG A 391 -41.38 -35.63 -4.48
CA ARG A 391 -42.18 -36.32 -5.51
C ARG A 391 -41.80 -35.76 -6.89
N ARG A 392 -41.17 -36.59 -7.73
CA ARG A 392 -40.71 -36.20 -9.07
C ARG A 392 -41.64 -36.69 -10.20
N PRO A 393 -41.70 -36.01 -11.36
CA PRO A 393 -42.42 -36.45 -12.55
C PRO A 393 -41.98 -37.86 -12.98
N ALA A 394 -42.87 -38.63 -13.62
CA ALA A 394 -42.63 -40.06 -13.89
C ALA A 394 -41.34 -40.33 -14.69
N ARG A 395 -41.03 -39.50 -15.70
CA ARG A 395 -39.79 -39.59 -16.49
C ARG A 395 -38.52 -39.19 -15.72
N LEU A 396 -38.66 -38.42 -14.64
CA LEU A 396 -37.55 -37.83 -13.88
C LEU A 396 -37.40 -38.45 -12.47
N ARG A 397 -37.95 -39.66 -12.26
CA ARG A 397 -37.80 -40.41 -10.99
C ARG A 397 -36.42 -41.03 -10.81
N SER A 398 -35.75 -41.40 -11.91
CA SER A 398 -34.35 -41.81 -11.90
C SER A 398 -33.48 -40.57 -12.09
N ALA A 399 -32.46 -40.42 -11.24
CA ALA A 399 -31.48 -39.36 -11.37
C ALA A 399 -30.62 -39.61 -12.62
N ARG A 400 -30.60 -38.64 -13.53
CA ARG A 400 -29.86 -38.72 -14.79
C ARG A 400 -28.98 -37.50 -15.01
N CYS A 401 -27.76 -37.76 -15.45
CA CYS A 401 -26.76 -36.76 -15.81
C CYS A 401 -26.38 -36.95 -17.29
N LEU A 402 -26.78 -35.99 -18.13
CA LEU A 402 -26.50 -35.98 -19.56
C LEU A 402 -25.22 -35.16 -19.78
N VAL A 403 -24.17 -35.78 -20.32
CA VAL A 403 -22.85 -35.14 -20.48
C VAL A 403 -22.65 -34.71 -21.93
N THR A 404 -22.36 -33.43 -22.10
CA THR A 404 -22.22 -32.73 -23.38
C THR A 404 -20.89 -31.94 -23.39
N GLY A 405 -20.61 -31.10 -24.38
CA GLY A 405 -19.28 -30.45 -24.50
C GLY A 405 -18.14 -31.42 -24.83
N VAL A 406 -18.45 -32.53 -25.51
CA VAL A 406 -17.52 -33.57 -25.96
C VAL A 406 -17.92 -34.00 -27.38
N ASP A 407 -16.95 -34.16 -28.28
CA ASP A 407 -17.18 -34.90 -29.52
C ASP A 407 -17.08 -36.41 -29.25
N TRP A 408 -18.23 -37.05 -29.08
CA TRP A 408 -18.37 -38.49 -28.88
C TRP A 408 -18.06 -39.33 -30.14
N ARG A 409 -17.81 -38.70 -31.29
CA ARG A 409 -17.52 -39.38 -32.56
C ARG A 409 -16.03 -39.63 -32.78
N SER A 410 -15.19 -38.95 -32.00
CA SER A 410 -13.74 -39.17 -31.95
C SER A 410 -13.39 -40.26 -30.93
N ASP A 411 -12.28 -40.97 -31.15
CA ASP A 411 -11.73 -41.96 -30.21
C ASP A 411 -10.21 -41.70 -30.01
N PRO A 412 -9.77 -41.24 -28.83
CA PRO A 412 -10.58 -40.87 -27.66
C PRO A 412 -11.52 -39.68 -27.93
N PRO A 413 -12.69 -39.60 -27.27
CA PRO A 413 -13.59 -38.45 -27.38
C PRO A 413 -12.91 -37.14 -27.00
N GLU A 414 -13.14 -36.09 -27.81
CA GLU A 414 -12.42 -34.82 -27.66
C GLU A 414 -13.28 -33.77 -26.92
N PRO A 415 -12.81 -33.22 -25.79
CA PRO A 415 -13.48 -32.11 -25.12
C PRO A 415 -13.49 -30.84 -25.98
N VAL A 416 -14.61 -30.10 -25.98
CA VAL A 416 -14.72 -28.89 -26.82
C VAL A 416 -13.72 -27.80 -26.42
N ARG A 417 -13.28 -27.03 -27.42
CA ARG A 417 -12.24 -25.98 -27.28
C ARG A 417 -12.53 -24.96 -26.16
N GLY A 418 -13.80 -24.65 -25.90
CA GLY A 418 -14.21 -23.78 -24.79
C GLY A 418 -13.82 -24.34 -23.41
N SER A 419 -14.04 -25.63 -23.19
CA SER A 419 -13.68 -26.33 -21.94
C SER A 419 -12.16 -26.44 -21.75
N LEU A 420 -11.43 -26.67 -22.84
CA LEU A 420 -9.96 -26.72 -22.85
C LEU A 420 -9.27 -25.39 -22.50
N GLY A 421 -9.99 -24.26 -22.63
CA GLY A 421 -9.52 -22.94 -22.20
C GLY A 421 -9.92 -22.55 -20.78
N VAL A 422 -10.82 -23.30 -20.13
CA VAL A 422 -11.30 -23.05 -18.76
C VAL A 422 -10.59 -23.94 -17.75
N TYR A 423 -10.33 -25.20 -18.09
CA TYR A 423 -9.63 -26.16 -17.23
C TYR A 423 -8.17 -26.35 -17.66
N GLU A 424 -7.37 -27.04 -16.85
CA GLU A 424 -5.90 -27.16 -17.01
C GLU A 424 -5.43 -28.06 -18.19
N GLY A 425 -6.05 -27.89 -19.37
CA GLY A 425 -5.71 -28.56 -20.62
C GLY A 425 -6.44 -29.88 -20.88
N ARG A 426 -5.98 -30.61 -21.90
CA ARG A 426 -6.61 -31.85 -22.38
C ARG A 426 -6.60 -32.97 -21.34
N TYR A 427 -5.55 -33.05 -20.50
CA TYR A 427 -5.32 -34.18 -19.59
C TYR A 427 -6.43 -34.38 -18.57
N THR A 428 -6.80 -33.34 -17.81
CA THR A 428 -7.80 -33.46 -16.74
C THR A 428 -9.16 -33.88 -17.27
N LEU A 429 -9.58 -33.33 -18.42
CA LEU A 429 -10.85 -33.68 -19.08
C LEU A 429 -10.81 -35.09 -19.71
N LEU A 430 -9.74 -35.46 -20.41
CA LEU A 430 -9.58 -36.79 -20.99
C LEU A 430 -9.49 -37.88 -19.91
N ARG A 431 -8.80 -37.59 -18.80
CA ARG A 431 -8.73 -38.46 -17.63
C ARG A 431 -10.09 -38.58 -16.91
N SER A 432 -10.88 -37.51 -16.89
CA SER A 432 -12.26 -37.55 -16.39
C SER A 432 -13.16 -38.43 -17.23
N LEU A 433 -13.05 -38.37 -18.56
CA LEU A 433 -13.73 -39.30 -19.47
C LEU A 433 -13.29 -40.75 -19.23
N ALA A 434 -11.99 -40.99 -19.10
CA ALA A 434 -11.43 -42.32 -18.88
C ALA A 434 -11.93 -42.97 -17.57
N VAL A 435 -12.07 -42.17 -16.51
CA VAL A 435 -12.59 -42.61 -15.20
C VAL A 435 -14.11 -42.79 -15.19
N LEU A 436 -14.86 -41.91 -15.87
CA LEU A 436 -16.33 -42.00 -15.94
C LEU A 436 -16.83 -43.01 -16.98
N ARG A 437 -15.97 -43.50 -17.89
CA ARG A 437 -16.30 -44.42 -18.98
C ARG A 437 -17.16 -45.64 -18.56
N PRO A 438 -16.84 -46.39 -17.48
CA PRO A 438 -17.66 -47.54 -17.06
C PRO A 438 -19.12 -47.17 -16.76
N HIS A 439 -19.37 -45.92 -16.38
CA HIS A 439 -20.71 -45.42 -16.07
C HIS A 439 -21.52 -45.02 -17.30
N PHE A 440 -20.87 -44.56 -18.37
CA PHE A 440 -21.50 -44.42 -19.69
C PHE A 440 -21.81 -45.79 -20.34
N GLU A 441 -21.04 -46.83 -20.00
CA GLU A 441 -21.21 -48.21 -20.46
C GLU A 441 -22.20 -49.03 -19.61
N GLY A 442 -22.91 -48.40 -18.66
CA GLY A 442 -24.05 -48.99 -17.93
C GLY A 442 -23.87 -49.15 -16.41
N THR A 443 -22.69 -48.83 -15.85
CA THR A 443 -22.49 -48.86 -14.40
C THR A 443 -23.17 -47.67 -13.73
N GLN A 444 -24.09 -47.89 -12.80
CA GLN A 444 -24.69 -46.77 -12.04
C GLN A 444 -23.63 -46.09 -11.16
N LEU A 445 -23.61 -44.76 -11.15
CA LEU A 445 -22.75 -43.96 -10.28
C LEU A 445 -23.51 -43.68 -8.97
N ARG A 446 -22.90 -44.01 -7.83
CA ARG A 446 -23.52 -43.89 -6.52
C ARG A 446 -22.90 -42.78 -5.69
N LEU A 447 -23.66 -41.74 -5.41
CA LEU A 447 -23.28 -40.74 -4.41
C LEU A 447 -23.81 -41.19 -3.03
N PRO A 448 -23.02 -41.08 -1.93
CA PRO A 448 -21.66 -40.54 -1.87
C PRO A 448 -20.52 -41.58 -2.02
N SER A 449 -20.81 -42.88 -2.19
CA SER A 449 -19.79 -43.95 -2.14
C SER A 449 -18.69 -43.80 -3.19
N ASP A 450 -19.04 -43.36 -4.39
CA ASP A 450 -18.15 -43.35 -5.55
C ASP A 450 -17.33 -42.05 -5.61
N ILE A 451 -17.63 -41.06 -4.75
CA ILE A 451 -16.94 -39.75 -4.73
C ILE A 451 -15.43 -39.93 -4.56
N SER A 452 -15.02 -40.60 -3.49
CA SER A 452 -13.61 -40.79 -3.18
C SER A 452 -12.91 -41.70 -4.21
N PRO A 453 -13.41 -42.90 -4.56
CA PRO A 453 -12.82 -43.74 -5.61
C PRO A 453 -12.61 -43.03 -6.95
N LEU A 454 -13.63 -42.29 -7.44
CA LEU A 454 -13.54 -41.59 -8.72
C LEU A 454 -12.54 -40.43 -8.67
N VAL A 455 -12.47 -39.68 -7.56
CA VAL A 455 -11.45 -38.62 -7.40
C VAL A 455 -10.05 -39.19 -7.22
N GLN A 456 -9.85 -40.29 -6.47
CA GLN A 456 -8.53 -40.94 -6.39
C GLN A 456 -8.08 -41.45 -7.76
N ALA A 457 -8.98 -42.04 -8.55
CA ALA A 457 -8.66 -42.49 -9.91
C ALA A 457 -8.35 -41.32 -10.86
N ALA A 458 -9.11 -40.22 -10.77
CA ALA A 458 -8.94 -39.04 -11.63
C ALA A 458 -7.65 -38.27 -11.35
N TYR A 459 -7.20 -38.19 -10.11
CA TYR A 459 -6.01 -37.39 -9.71
C TYR A 459 -4.76 -38.21 -9.36
N GLY A 460 -4.87 -39.54 -9.24
CA GLY A 460 -3.72 -40.43 -9.05
C GLY A 460 -2.91 -40.69 -10.33
N ASP A 461 -1.74 -41.32 -10.18
CA ASP A 461 -0.83 -41.65 -11.29
C ASP A 461 -1.12 -43.01 -11.96
N GLY A 462 -2.14 -43.76 -11.50
CA GLY A 462 -2.51 -45.06 -12.07
C GLY A 462 -3.03 -44.98 -13.52
N PRO A 463 -2.93 -46.07 -14.31
CA PRO A 463 -3.55 -46.14 -15.63
C PRO A 463 -5.08 -46.13 -15.51
N VAL A 464 -5.77 -45.44 -16.43
CA VAL A 464 -7.23 -45.36 -16.49
C VAL A 464 -7.72 -45.35 -17.94
N GLY A 465 -8.94 -45.84 -18.17
CA GLY A 465 -9.50 -46.00 -19.51
C GLY A 465 -8.90 -47.19 -20.30
N PRO A 466 -9.24 -47.31 -21.59
CA PRO A 466 -8.73 -48.37 -22.46
C PRO A 466 -7.23 -48.24 -22.75
N GLU A 467 -6.56 -49.36 -23.04
CA GLU A 467 -5.14 -49.39 -23.39
C GLU A 467 -4.80 -48.49 -24.60
N HIS A 468 -5.68 -48.41 -25.61
CA HIS A 468 -5.44 -47.58 -26.79
C HIS A 468 -5.54 -46.06 -26.53
N TRP A 469 -6.07 -45.64 -25.38
CA TRP A 469 -6.02 -44.23 -24.96
C TRP A 469 -4.70 -43.86 -24.27
N ALA A 470 -3.86 -44.84 -23.92
CA ALA A 470 -2.66 -44.60 -23.11
C ALA A 470 -1.67 -43.65 -23.79
N GLU A 471 -1.54 -43.67 -25.12
CA GLU A 471 -0.68 -42.73 -25.86
C GLU A 471 -1.17 -41.28 -25.71
N ALA A 472 -2.44 -41.02 -26.03
CA ALA A 472 -3.05 -39.70 -25.91
C ALA A 472 -3.10 -39.17 -24.46
N LEU A 473 -3.33 -40.05 -23.48
CA LEU A 473 -3.26 -39.71 -22.06
C LEU A 473 -1.83 -39.35 -21.63
N ASN A 474 -0.82 -40.11 -22.08
CA ASN A 474 0.59 -39.83 -21.77
C ASN A 474 1.12 -38.56 -22.45
N GLU A 475 0.69 -38.27 -23.67
CA GLU A 475 0.99 -37.00 -24.34
C GLU A 475 0.37 -35.83 -23.57
N ALA A 476 -0.93 -35.88 -23.30
CA ALA A 476 -1.61 -34.85 -22.53
C ALA A 476 -1.03 -34.68 -21.10
N TYR A 477 -0.57 -35.76 -20.45
CA TYR A 477 0.09 -35.71 -19.14
C TYR A 477 1.42 -34.94 -19.19
N LYS A 478 2.22 -35.06 -20.25
CA LYS A 478 3.46 -34.28 -20.42
C LYS A 478 3.15 -32.79 -20.47
N ASP A 479 2.18 -32.39 -21.29
CA ASP A 479 1.73 -31.00 -21.39
C ASP A 479 1.18 -30.47 -20.06
N TYR A 480 0.34 -31.25 -19.39
CA TYR A 480 -0.20 -30.92 -18.07
C TYR A 480 0.91 -30.74 -17.04
N ARG A 481 1.89 -31.65 -16.97
CA ARG A 481 3.04 -31.53 -16.07
C ARG A 481 3.94 -30.34 -16.40
N ALA A 482 4.13 -30.00 -17.67
CA ALA A 482 4.87 -28.81 -18.07
C ALA A 482 4.16 -27.52 -17.59
N LYS A 483 2.84 -27.43 -17.80
CA LYS A 483 2.02 -26.31 -17.28
C LYS A 483 2.03 -26.24 -15.74
N LEU A 484 1.95 -27.39 -15.07
CA LEU A 484 2.00 -27.46 -13.60
C LEU A 484 3.35 -26.97 -13.04
N ALA A 485 4.45 -27.32 -13.72
CA ALA A 485 5.79 -26.87 -13.37
C ALA A 485 5.97 -25.36 -13.61
N ASP A 486 5.47 -24.84 -14.74
CA ASP A 486 5.45 -23.41 -15.03
C ASP A 486 4.65 -22.61 -13.98
N LYS A 487 3.42 -23.04 -13.66
CA LYS A 487 2.59 -22.43 -12.60
C LYS A 487 3.35 -22.35 -11.27
N ARG A 488 3.99 -23.44 -10.85
CA ARG A 488 4.78 -23.50 -9.60
C ARG A 488 6.00 -22.58 -9.66
N ALA A 489 6.72 -22.54 -10.77
CA ALA A 489 7.86 -21.64 -10.96
C ALA A 489 7.44 -20.15 -10.94
N ARG A 490 6.29 -19.81 -11.57
CA ARG A 490 5.70 -18.47 -11.50
C ARG A 490 5.27 -18.10 -10.08
N ALA A 491 4.70 -19.04 -9.31
CA ALA A 491 4.38 -18.82 -7.91
C ALA A 491 5.63 -18.57 -7.05
N ASP A 492 6.71 -19.33 -7.24
CA ASP A 492 7.93 -19.23 -6.43
C ASP A 492 8.62 -17.85 -6.47
N ALA A 493 8.43 -17.08 -7.55
CA ALA A 493 8.87 -15.69 -7.61
C ALA A 493 8.24 -14.83 -6.49
N PHE A 494 6.92 -14.95 -6.29
CA PHE A 494 6.14 -14.13 -5.35
C PHE A 494 5.88 -14.81 -4.00
N ARG A 495 6.04 -16.14 -3.92
CA ARG A 495 5.83 -16.94 -2.71
C ARG A 495 6.87 -16.64 -1.63
N LEU A 496 6.40 -16.45 -0.40
CA LEU A 496 7.20 -16.27 0.81
C LEU A 496 8.14 -17.47 1.03
N GLY A 497 9.34 -17.24 1.55
CA GLY A 497 10.29 -18.33 1.86
C GLY A 497 9.81 -19.26 2.99
N PRO A 498 10.34 -20.50 3.06
CA PRO A 498 10.05 -21.45 4.15
C PRO A 498 10.48 -20.92 5.51
N VAL A 499 9.92 -21.52 6.56
CA VAL A 499 10.23 -21.19 7.96
C VAL A 499 11.70 -21.50 8.24
N ARG A 500 12.44 -20.48 8.69
CA ARG A 500 13.85 -20.62 9.06
C ARG A 500 13.99 -20.99 10.54
N ARG A 501 15.12 -21.63 10.88
CA ARG A 501 15.47 -21.89 12.29
C ARG A 501 15.50 -20.57 13.10
N ALA A 502 15.05 -20.64 14.35
CA ALA A 502 15.07 -19.50 15.27
C ALA A 502 16.47 -18.84 15.34
N GLY A 503 16.48 -17.51 15.48
CA GLY A 503 17.71 -16.70 15.46
C GLY A 503 18.26 -16.39 14.06
N ARG A 504 17.62 -16.86 12.96
CA ARG A 504 17.92 -16.39 11.60
C ARG A 504 17.04 -15.20 11.21
N ALA A 505 17.63 -14.21 10.56
CA ALA A 505 16.94 -13.01 10.11
C ALA A 505 15.80 -13.32 9.11
N VAL A 506 14.71 -12.57 9.25
CA VAL A 506 13.46 -12.67 8.48
C VAL A 506 13.59 -11.91 7.14
N ILE A 507 14.65 -12.22 6.39
CA ILE A 507 14.96 -11.64 5.07
C ILE A 507 14.14 -12.38 4.00
N GLY A 508 13.48 -11.67 3.08
CA GLY A 508 12.73 -12.29 1.98
C GLY A 508 11.22 -11.98 1.97
N TRP A 509 10.71 -11.17 2.90
CA TRP A 509 9.27 -11.00 3.16
C TRP A 509 8.58 -9.95 2.28
N VAL A 510 9.35 -9.08 1.61
CA VAL A 510 8.82 -7.97 0.78
C VAL A 510 9.42 -8.01 -0.66
N ASP A 511 10.29 -8.98 -0.93
CA ASP A 511 11.17 -9.16 -2.10
C ASP A 511 10.50 -9.37 -3.48
N ALA A 512 9.25 -8.95 -3.68
CA ALA A 512 8.49 -9.22 -4.90
C ALA A 512 7.84 -8.00 -5.56
N GLY A 513 8.00 -6.81 -4.99
CA GLY A 513 7.41 -5.57 -5.54
C GLY A 513 5.87 -5.53 -5.51
N VAL A 514 5.22 -6.53 -4.89
CA VAL A 514 3.75 -6.60 -4.79
C VAL A 514 3.25 -5.60 -3.75
N GLY A 515 3.04 -4.37 -4.23
CA GLY A 515 2.77 -3.15 -3.47
C GLY A 515 1.94 -3.35 -2.20
N ASP A 516 0.62 -3.27 -2.28
CA ASP A 516 -0.27 -3.58 -1.16
C ASP A 516 -1.29 -4.62 -1.60
N ALA A 517 -1.07 -5.88 -1.20
CA ALA A 517 -1.75 -7.02 -1.81
C ALA A 517 -3.29 -7.00 -1.69
N ASP A 518 -3.82 -6.34 -0.66
CA ASP A 518 -5.27 -6.18 -0.43
C ASP A 518 -5.89 -4.99 -1.18
N GLU A 519 -5.07 -4.06 -1.68
CA GLU A 519 -5.51 -2.78 -2.27
C GLU A 519 -5.30 -2.74 -3.78
N THR A 520 -4.21 -3.33 -4.30
CA THR A 520 -3.94 -3.37 -5.74
C THR A 520 -4.55 -4.61 -6.41
N ARG A 521 -5.11 -4.44 -7.61
CA ARG A 521 -5.60 -5.57 -8.44
C ARG A 521 -4.47 -6.57 -8.73
N SER A 522 -3.28 -6.03 -9.02
CA SER A 522 -2.04 -6.80 -9.22
C SER A 522 -1.68 -7.72 -8.07
N GLY A 523 -1.95 -7.33 -6.81
CA GLY A 523 -1.61 -8.13 -5.64
C GLY A 523 -2.56 -9.29 -5.38
N ARG A 524 -3.86 -9.08 -5.62
CA ARG A 524 -4.86 -10.17 -5.60
C ARG A 524 -4.62 -11.20 -6.70
N ALA A 525 -4.13 -10.74 -7.86
CA ALA A 525 -3.73 -11.62 -8.96
C ALA A 525 -2.48 -12.47 -8.64
N GLN A 526 -1.61 -12.10 -7.69
CA GLN A 526 -0.43 -12.93 -7.36
C GLN A 526 -0.73 -14.17 -6.50
N VAL A 527 -1.95 -14.37 -6.00
CA VAL A 527 -2.31 -15.58 -5.23
C VAL A 527 -3.31 -16.49 -5.96
N ARG A 528 -3.71 -16.15 -7.18
CA ARG A 528 -4.60 -16.94 -8.05
C ARG A 528 -4.01 -17.01 -9.45
N ASP A 529 -3.92 -18.19 -10.08
CA ASP A 529 -3.50 -18.29 -11.49
C ASP A 529 -4.66 -17.99 -12.45
N SER A 530 -5.42 -16.94 -12.15
CA SER A 530 -6.44 -16.38 -13.02
C SER A 530 -5.83 -15.20 -13.78
N GLU A 531 -5.95 -15.21 -15.11
CA GLU A 531 -5.84 -13.97 -15.88
C GLU A 531 -6.77 -12.91 -15.27
N GLU A 532 -6.31 -11.66 -15.26
CA GLU A 532 -6.98 -10.57 -14.54
C GLU A 532 -8.47 -10.47 -14.93
N SER A 533 -9.31 -9.93 -14.05
CA SER A 533 -10.69 -9.60 -14.38
C SER A 533 -10.96 -8.16 -14.00
N VAL A 534 -11.04 -7.28 -15.00
CA VAL A 534 -11.32 -5.86 -14.79
C VAL A 534 -12.72 -5.70 -14.19
N GLU A 535 -12.80 -5.33 -12.91
CA GLU A 535 -14.06 -4.94 -12.28
C GLU A 535 -14.39 -3.47 -12.58
N VAL A 536 -15.67 -3.20 -12.87
CA VAL A 536 -16.22 -1.87 -13.18
C VAL A 536 -17.54 -1.64 -12.43
N LEU A 537 -17.83 -0.40 -12.08
CA LEU A 537 -19.13 0.01 -11.55
C LEU A 537 -20.04 0.45 -12.71
N VAL A 538 -21.24 -0.12 -12.82
CA VAL A 538 -22.14 0.16 -13.94
C VAL A 538 -23.12 1.28 -13.59
N ILE A 539 -23.18 2.31 -14.44
CA ILE A 539 -24.18 3.40 -14.36
C ILE A 539 -24.86 3.61 -15.72
N GLN A 540 -25.97 4.35 -15.73
CA GLN A 540 -26.71 4.67 -16.95
C GLN A 540 -26.70 6.17 -17.24
N ARG A 541 -26.51 6.56 -18.51
CA ARG A 541 -26.72 7.92 -19.02
C ARG A 541 -28.05 7.97 -19.78
N ARG A 542 -28.93 8.88 -19.37
CA ARG A 542 -30.21 9.19 -20.04
C ARG A 542 -30.02 10.02 -21.31
N LYS A 543 -31.04 10.12 -22.17
CA LYS A 543 -31.06 10.95 -23.40
C LYS A 543 -30.91 12.45 -23.12
N ASP A 544 -31.35 12.90 -21.94
CA ASP A 544 -31.15 14.26 -21.44
C ASP A 544 -29.71 14.53 -20.95
N GLY A 545 -28.84 13.51 -20.99
CA GLY A 545 -27.45 13.57 -20.53
C GLY A 545 -27.26 13.15 -19.08
N THR A 546 -28.32 13.05 -18.28
CA THR A 546 -28.24 12.82 -16.83
C THR A 546 -27.71 11.42 -16.52
N LEU A 547 -26.76 11.35 -15.58
CA LEU A 547 -26.27 10.08 -15.03
C LEU A 547 -27.17 9.59 -13.91
N THR A 548 -27.45 8.29 -13.92
CA THR A 548 -28.28 7.63 -12.92
C THR A 548 -27.76 6.25 -12.54
N THR A 549 -28.16 5.78 -11.36
CA THR A 549 -28.06 4.38 -11.00
C THR A 549 -29.01 3.55 -11.87
N LEU A 550 -28.65 2.28 -12.15
CA LEU A 550 -29.47 1.37 -12.96
C LEU A 550 -30.94 1.36 -12.48
N PRO A 551 -31.94 1.56 -13.36
CA PRO A 551 -33.29 1.95 -12.94
C PRO A 551 -34.04 0.91 -12.11
N TRP A 552 -33.61 -0.36 -12.15
CA TRP A 552 -34.27 -1.50 -11.53
C TRP A 552 -33.62 -1.99 -10.22
N LEU A 553 -32.61 -1.31 -9.67
CA LEU A 553 -31.97 -1.77 -8.43
C LEU A 553 -32.96 -1.74 -7.25
N ASP A 554 -33.11 -2.90 -6.59
CA ASP A 554 -34.02 -3.15 -5.47
C ASP A 554 -33.90 -2.12 -4.32
N ARG A 555 -34.92 -2.10 -3.44
CA ARG A 555 -34.94 -1.31 -2.19
C ARG A 555 -34.76 0.20 -2.41
N GLY A 556 -35.29 0.71 -3.54
CA GLY A 556 -35.21 2.13 -3.91
C GLY A 556 -33.78 2.59 -4.20
N ARG A 557 -32.88 1.70 -4.63
CA ARG A 557 -31.51 2.04 -5.06
C ARG A 557 -31.48 2.50 -6.52
N GLY A 558 -32.45 2.09 -7.34
CA GLY A 558 -32.46 2.34 -8.78
C GLY A 558 -32.93 3.74 -9.20
N GLY A 559 -32.49 4.18 -10.38
CA GLY A 559 -32.92 5.40 -11.05
C GLY A 559 -32.54 6.70 -10.34
N ARG A 560 -31.64 6.63 -9.36
CA ARG A 560 -31.17 7.78 -8.57
C ARG A 560 -30.21 8.61 -9.41
N GLU A 561 -30.43 9.91 -9.46
CA GLU A 561 -29.54 10.84 -10.14
C GLU A 561 -28.18 10.94 -9.45
N LEU A 562 -27.14 11.03 -10.29
CA LEU A 562 -25.74 11.10 -9.90
C LEU A 562 -25.18 12.43 -10.43
N PRO A 563 -25.12 13.49 -9.61
CA PRO A 563 -24.67 14.80 -10.07
C PRO A 563 -23.20 14.76 -10.53
N GLU A 564 -22.90 15.25 -11.73
CA GLU A 564 -21.52 15.31 -12.25
C GLU A 564 -20.68 16.42 -11.56
N HIS A 565 -21.33 17.41 -10.96
CA HIS A 565 -20.69 18.60 -10.36
C HIS A 565 -20.74 18.64 -8.83
N ALA A 566 -21.24 17.58 -8.18
CA ALA A 566 -21.33 17.50 -6.73
C ALA A 566 -21.12 16.06 -6.24
N VAL A 567 -20.81 15.91 -4.95
CA VAL A 567 -20.69 14.59 -4.33
C VAL A 567 -22.06 13.89 -4.34
N PRO A 568 -22.20 12.69 -4.93
CA PRO A 568 -23.47 12.00 -4.99
C PRO A 568 -23.91 11.63 -3.56
N PRO A 569 -25.21 11.77 -3.21
CA PRO A 569 -25.69 11.41 -1.88
C PRO A 569 -25.27 9.99 -1.52
N ARG A 570 -24.85 9.75 -0.27
CA ARG A 570 -24.29 8.46 0.18
C ARG A 570 -25.09 7.23 -0.29
N ARG A 571 -26.43 7.28 -0.24
CA ARG A 571 -27.31 6.19 -0.70
C ARG A 571 -27.29 5.94 -2.22
N ALA A 572 -26.94 6.94 -3.02
CA ALA A 572 -26.72 6.82 -4.46
C ALA A 572 -25.33 6.23 -4.74
N ALA A 573 -24.28 6.67 -4.03
CA ALA A 573 -22.95 6.07 -4.12
C ALA A 573 -22.95 4.58 -3.68
N GLU A 574 -23.62 4.24 -2.57
CA GLU A 574 -23.86 2.85 -2.14
C GLU A 574 -24.65 2.02 -3.19
N ALA A 575 -25.53 2.65 -3.97
CA ALA A 575 -26.28 1.99 -5.05
C ALA A 575 -25.43 1.75 -6.31
N VAL A 576 -24.52 2.66 -6.66
CA VAL A 576 -23.54 2.45 -7.75
C VAL A 576 -22.54 1.35 -7.37
N ALA A 577 -22.05 1.32 -6.12
CA ALA A 577 -21.17 0.23 -5.65
C ALA A 577 -21.85 -1.15 -5.70
N ALA A 578 -23.17 -1.22 -5.49
CA ALA A 578 -23.96 -2.44 -5.69
C ALA A 578 -24.15 -2.85 -7.17
N SER A 579 -23.77 -1.97 -8.11
CA SER A 579 -23.80 -2.20 -9.56
C SER A 579 -22.44 -2.69 -10.10
N ALA A 580 -21.53 -3.13 -9.24
CA ALA A 580 -20.23 -3.68 -9.64
C ALA A 580 -20.36 -4.94 -10.51
N LEU A 581 -19.59 -5.00 -11.60
CA LEU A 581 -19.59 -6.02 -12.63
C LEU A 581 -18.16 -6.43 -12.99
N SER A 582 -17.89 -7.72 -13.08
CA SER A 582 -16.63 -8.23 -13.63
C SER A 582 -16.71 -8.30 -15.15
N LEU A 583 -15.80 -7.62 -15.85
CA LEU A 583 -15.70 -7.73 -17.31
C LEU A 583 -15.18 -9.12 -17.73
N PRO A 584 -15.55 -9.63 -18.92
CA PRO A 584 -15.02 -10.87 -19.47
C PRO A 584 -13.50 -10.83 -19.71
N TRP A 585 -12.86 -12.00 -19.65
CA TRP A 585 -11.41 -12.18 -19.80
C TRP A 585 -10.80 -11.51 -21.04
N HIS A 586 -11.56 -11.36 -22.14
CA HIS A 586 -11.13 -10.66 -23.35
C HIS A 586 -10.60 -9.25 -23.09
N PHE A 587 -11.18 -8.54 -22.10
CA PHE A 587 -10.78 -7.18 -21.69
C PHE A 587 -9.57 -7.15 -20.76
N SER A 588 -9.04 -8.31 -20.39
CA SER A 588 -7.98 -8.46 -19.39
C SER A 588 -6.79 -9.27 -19.91
N LYS A 589 -6.79 -9.60 -21.21
CA LYS A 589 -5.61 -10.12 -21.90
C LYS A 589 -4.53 -9.02 -22.02
N PRO A 590 -3.23 -9.36 -21.92
CA PRO A 590 -2.14 -8.37 -21.94
C PRO A 590 -2.15 -7.41 -23.14
N TRP A 591 -2.68 -7.83 -24.29
CA TRP A 591 -2.74 -7.00 -25.50
C TRP A 591 -3.98 -6.08 -25.61
N VAL A 592 -4.91 -6.13 -24.64
CA VAL A 592 -6.16 -5.34 -24.61
C VAL A 592 -6.39 -4.63 -23.27
N ILE A 593 -5.81 -5.11 -22.16
CA ILE A 593 -6.11 -4.62 -20.82
C ILE A 593 -5.79 -3.13 -20.63
N ASP A 594 -4.63 -2.67 -21.05
CA ASP A 594 -4.24 -1.25 -20.92
C ASP A 594 -5.16 -0.32 -21.73
N ARG A 595 -5.63 -0.79 -22.90
CA ARG A 595 -6.62 -0.06 -23.70
C ARG A 595 -7.98 -0.03 -23.00
N THR A 596 -8.38 -1.14 -22.38
CA THR A 596 -9.64 -1.23 -21.64
C THR A 596 -9.65 -0.26 -20.47
N ILE A 597 -8.59 -0.28 -19.66
CA ILE A 597 -8.42 0.60 -18.51
C ILE A 597 -8.39 2.06 -18.96
N ALA A 598 -7.53 2.41 -19.94
CA ALA A 598 -7.43 3.77 -20.46
C ALA A 598 -8.69 4.28 -21.19
N GLU A 599 -9.57 3.40 -21.68
CA GLU A 599 -10.89 3.81 -22.20
C GLU A 599 -11.91 4.05 -21.10
N LEU A 600 -11.88 3.28 -20.00
CA LEU A 600 -12.74 3.48 -18.84
C LEU A 600 -12.34 4.73 -18.05
N GLU A 601 -11.03 4.97 -17.88
CA GLU A 601 -10.48 6.14 -17.16
C GLU A 601 -10.79 7.48 -17.83
N LYS A 602 -11.12 7.51 -19.12
CA LYS A 602 -11.66 8.72 -19.78
C LYS A 602 -12.95 9.21 -19.14
N PHE A 603 -13.72 8.32 -18.51
CA PHE A 603 -14.91 8.68 -17.79
C PHE A 603 -14.62 8.78 -16.29
N GLN A 604 -14.01 9.90 -15.88
CA GLN A 604 -13.75 10.23 -14.48
C GLN A 604 -14.52 11.50 -14.09
N VAL A 605 -15.44 11.37 -13.13
CA VAL A 605 -16.18 12.51 -12.58
C VAL A 605 -15.42 13.04 -11.36
N ALA A 606 -14.78 14.21 -11.48
CA ALA A 606 -13.92 14.78 -10.45
C ALA A 606 -14.64 14.92 -9.09
N ALA A 607 -15.91 15.34 -9.08
CA ALA A 607 -16.72 15.48 -7.86
C ALA A 607 -16.98 14.15 -7.12
N TRP A 608 -16.67 12.99 -7.72
CA TRP A 608 -16.81 11.67 -7.10
C TRP A 608 -15.48 11.13 -6.54
N GLN A 609 -14.36 11.80 -6.83
CA GLN A 609 -13.00 11.38 -6.45
C GLN A 609 -12.54 11.93 -5.09
N VAL A 610 -13.48 12.35 -4.25
CA VAL A 610 -13.21 12.97 -2.94
C VAL A 610 -13.44 11.99 -1.78
N LYS A 611 -12.84 12.28 -0.61
CA LYS A 611 -12.88 11.40 0.58
C LYS A 611 -14.29 11.15 1.14
N GLU A 612 -15.21 12.05 0.86
CA GLU A 612 -16.64 11.96 1.21
C GLU A 612 -17.37 10.89 0.38
N CYS A 613 -16.79 10.45 -0.74
CA CYS A 613 -17.33 9.42 -1.63
C CYS A 613 -16.39 8.20 -1.79
N PRO A 614 -16.07 7.48 -0.70
CA PRO A 614 -15.11 6.36 -0.70
C PRO A 614 -15.61 5.11 -1.46
N TRP A 615 -16.80 5.20 -2.07
CA TRP A 615 -17.44 4.16 -2.86
C TRP A 615 -17.16 4.28 -4.37
N LEU A 616 -16.74 5.47 -4.83
CA LEU A 616 -16.54 5.80 -6.26
C LEU A 616 -15.14 6.36 -6.56
N ALA A 617 -14.44 6.87 -5.53
CA ALA A 617 -13.08 7.36 -5.68
C ALA A 617 -12.12 6.21 -6.05
N GLY A 618 -11.44 6.35 -7.19
CA GLY A 618 -10.50 5.36 -7.71
C GLY A 618 -11.13 4.11 -8.37
N GLU A 619 -12.46 4.05 -8.52
CA GLU A 619 -13.14 2.92 -9.16
C GLU A 619 -13.40 3.19 -10.65
N LEU A 620 -13.24 2.17 -11.50
CA LEU A 620 -13.52 2.27 -12.94
C LEU A 620 -15.01 2.21 -13.20
N ILE A 621 -15.54 3.08 -14.06
CA ILE A 621 -16.97 3.23 -14.29
C ILE A 621 -17.34 2.88 -15.73
N LEU A 622 -18.27 1.95 -15.92
CA LEU A 622 -18.84 1.59 -17.21
C LEU A 622 -20.18 2.32 -17.38
N VAL A 623 -20.19 3.33 -18.25
CA VAL A 623 -21.41 4.08 -18.61
C VAL A 623 -22.14 3.36 -19.73
N LEU A 624 -23.39 3.00 -19.48
CA LEU A 624 -24.34 2.49 -20.48
C LEU A 624 -25.32 3.59 -20.91
N ASP A 625 -25.85 3.50 -22.12
CA ASP A 625 -26.96 4.36 -22.59
C ASP A 625 -28.32 3.92 -22.02
N GLU A 626 -29.40 4.60 -22.42
CA GLU A 626 -30.79 4.23 -22.06
C GLU A 626 -31.19 2.80 -22.46
N ASN A 627 -30.59 2.26 -23.53
CA ASN A 627 -30.83 0.91 -24.03
C ASN A 627 -29.91 -0.13 -23.36
N CYS A 628 -29.14 0.30 -22.36
CA CYS A 628 -28.13 -0.45 -21.63
C CYS A 628 -26.97 -0.95 -22.52
N GLN A 629 -26.56 -0.14 -23.49
CA GLN A 629 -25.50 -0.43 -24.46
C GLN A 629 -24.31 0.52 -24.30
N THR A 630 -23.12 0.07 -24.68
CA THR A 630 -21.89 0.88 -24.76
C THR A 630 -20.85 0.22 -25.66
N ARG A 631 -19.72 0.89 -25.91
CA ARG A 631 -18.59 0.34 -26.68
C ARG A 631 -17.30 0.45 -25.86
N LEU A 632 -16.52 -0.63 -25.82
CA LEU A 632 -15.25 -0.70 -25.09
C LEU A 632 -14.25 -1.56 -25.87
N SER A 633 -13.05 -1.03 -26.11
CA SER A 633 -11.89 -1.69 -26.73
C SER A 633 -12.17 -2.44 -28.04
N GLY A 634 -13.11 -1.94 -28.85
CA GLY A 634 -13.51 -2.56 -30.12
C GLY A 634 -14.61 -3.61 -30.02
N PHE A 635 -15.26 -3.75 -28.86
CA PHE A 635 -16.44 -4.58 -28.66
C PHE A 635 -17.66 -3.70 -28.36
N ASP A 636 -18.81 -4.11 -28.88
CA ASP A 636 -20.12 -3.59 -28.50
C ASP A 636 -20.63 -4.41 -27.31
N LEU A 637 -21.00 -3.73 -26.22
CA LEU A 637 -21.43 -4.29 -24.94
C LEU A 637 -22.92 -3.99 -24.76
N ARG A 638 -23.70 -4.98 -24.32
CA ARG A 638 -25.12 -4.81 -23.98
C ARG A 638 -25.43 -5.50 -22.66
N TYR A 639 -26.01 -4.76 -21.72
CA TYR A 639 -26.45 -5.31 -20.44
C TYR A 639 -27.96 -5.59 -20.42
N SER A 640 -28.37 -6.66 -19.76
CA SER A 640 -29.77 -6.95 -19.45
C SER A 640 -29.92 -7.63 -18.08
N ARG A 641 -31.10 -7.53 -17.47
CA ARG A 641 -31.41 -8.23 -16.21
C ARG A 641 -31.56 -9.74 -16.39
N THR A 642 -32.01 -10.16 -17.57
CA THR A 642 -32.23 -11.57 -17.93
C THR A 642 -30.89 -12.28 -18.10
N ASP A 643 -29.97 -11.66 -18.87
CA ASP A 643 -28.79 -12.32 -19.47
C ASP A 643 -27.45 -11.65 -19.10
N GLY A 644 -27.49 -10.55 -18.37
CA GLY A 644 -26.29 -9.87 -17.88
C GLY A 644 -25.56 -9.18 -19.02
N LEU A 645 -24.23 -9.17 -18.96
CA LEU A 645 -23.39 -8.54 -19.98
C LEU A 645 -23.13 -9.48 -21.18
N LEU A 646 -23.79 -9.17 -22.29
CA LEU A 646 -23.46 -9.66 -23.62
C LEU A 646 -22.33 -8.80 -24.22
N VAL A 647 -21.42 -9.45 -24.94
CA VAL A 647 -20.28 -8.80 -25.60
C VAL A 647 -20.15 -9.34 -27.02
N THR A 648 -20.17 -8.45 -28.01
CA THR A 648 -20.05 -8.78 -29.44
C THR A 648 -18.90 -7.98 -30.07
N PRO A 649 -18.08 -8.56 -30.96
CA PRO A 649 -17.07 -7.80 -31.71
C PRO A 649 -17.75 -6.67 -32.51
N SER A 650 -17.27 -5.44 -32.39
CA SER A 650 -17.84 -4.33 -33.15
C SER A 650 -17.52 -4.45 -34.64
N GLY A 651 -18.46 -4.03 -35.49
CA GLY A 651 -18.44 -4.28 -36.93
C GLY A 651 -17.42 -3.46 -37.74
N ALA A 652 -16.12 -3.60 -37.48
CA ALA A 652 -15.05 -3.14 -38.38
C ALA A 652 -13.75 -3.94 -38.17
N ARG A 653 -13.27 -4.61 -39.24
CA ARG A 653 -11.87 -5.07 -39.31
C ARG A 653 -10.98 -3.86 -39.62
N ASP A 654 -10.44 -3.21 -38.60
CA ASP A 654 -9.34 -2.23 -38.79
C ASP A 654 -8.19 -2.44 -37.79
N THR A 655 -7.63 -3.66 -37.80
CA THR A 655 -6.31 -3.91 -37.22
C THR A 655 -5.22 -3.50 -38.20
N ARG A 656 -5.02 -2.18 -38.35
CA ARG A 656 -3.73 -1.67 -38.81
C ARG A 656 -2.75 -1.69 -37.65
N VAL A 657 -1.91 -2.72 -37.64
CA VAL A 657 -0.66 -2.67 -36.86
C VAL A 657 0.19 -1.59 -37.52
N VAL A 658 0.40 -0.49 -36.80
CA VAL A 658 1.43 0.50 -37.14
C VAL A 658 2.52 0.34 -36.09
N ASP A 659 3.69 -0.14 -36.52
CA ASP A 659 4.90 -0.09 -35.71
C ASP A 659 5.33 1.38 -35.56
N LEU A 660 4.81 2.04 -34.53
CA LEU A 660 5.33 3.31 -34.05
C LEU A 660 6.34 3.05 -32.95
N VAL A 661 7.55 3.58 -33.13
CA VAL A 661 8.60 3.63 -32.11
C VAL A 661 8.01 4.26 -30.84
N PRO A 662 8.15 3.63 -29.65
CA PRO A 662 7.57 4.19 -28.43
C PRO A 662 8.26 5.50 -28.05
N SER A 663 7.49 6.58 -27.94
CA SER A 663 7.91 7.87 -27.39
C SER A 663 7.33 8.08 -26.00
N PHE A 664 8.09 8.70 -25.09
CA PHE A 664 7.64 8.98 -23.72
C PHE A 664 7.94 10.44 -23.35
N ASP A 665 7.04 11.30 -23.79
CA ASP A 665 7.08 12.75 -23.62
C ASP A 665 6.70 13.20 -22.20
N LEU A 666 7.68 13.67 -21.44
CA LEU A 666 7.54 14.12 -20.05
C LEU A 666 6.72 15.41 -19.90
N VAL A 667 6.43 16.14 -21.00
CA VAL A 667 5.55 17.32 -20.99
C VAL A 667 4.09 16.95 -20.82
N SER A 668 3.67 15.79 -21.35
CA SER A 668 2.25 15.39 -21.45
C SER A 668 1.92 14.01 -20.87
N ARG A 669 2.91 13.13 -20.67
CA ARG A 669 2.72 11.86 -19.94
C ARG A 669 2.86 12.09 -18.44
N PRO A 670 2.06 11.42 -17.60
CA PRO A 670 2.25 11.45 -16.16
C PRO A 670 3.57 10.76 -15.77
N TRP A 671 4.33 11.40 -14.88
CA TRP A 671 5.57 10.83 -14.33
C TRP A 671 6.05 11.51 -13.03
N LEU A 672 5.54 12.70 -12.70
CA LEU A 672 5.85 13.42 -11.46
C LEU A 672 4.87 12.98 -10.36
N PRO A 673 5.30 12.18 -9.37
CA PRO A 673 4.46 11.83 -8.23
C PRO A 673 4.28 13.05 -7.33
N ILE A 674 3.03 13.39 -7.08
CA ILE A 674 2.62 14.54 -6.27
C ILE A 674 1.64 14.13 -5.19
N GLN A 675 1.47 15.01 -4.21
CA GLN A 675 0.44 14.96 -3.19
C GLN A 675 -0.39 16.23 -3.27
N PHE A 676 -1.71 16.14 -3.41
CA PHE A 676 -2.62 17.28 -3.33
C PHE A 676 -2.84 17.75 -1.89
N LEU A 677 -3.40 18.95 -1.71
CA LEU A 677 -3.71 19.54 -0.40
C LEU A 677 -4.71 18.69 0.42
N ASP A 678 -5.59 17.94 -0.25
CA ASP A 678 -6.49 16.99 0.41
C ASP A 678 -5.79 15.70 0.89
N GLY A 679 -4.52 15.50 0.51
CA GLY A 679 -3.68 14.35 0.85
C GLY A 679 -3.73 13.18 -0.14
N THR A 680 -4.49 13.27 -1.23
CA THR A 680 -4.44 12.29 -2.33
C THR A 680 -3.10 12.34 -3.06
N THR A 681 -2.69 11.24 -3.70
CA THR A 681 -1.41 11.13 -4.41
C THR A 681 -1.61 10.52 -5.79
N THR A 682 -1.00 11.11 -6.81
CA THR A 682 -1.04 10.63 -8.21
C THR A 682 0.24 11.02 -8.95
N GLU A 683 0.43 10.53 -10.16
CA GLU A 683 1.46 11.02 -11.08
C GLU A 683 0.86 12.04 -12.07
N LEU A 684 1.49 13.21 -12.23
CA LEU A 684 1.11 14.25 -13.18
C LEU A 684 2.20 14.45 -14.25
N SER A 685 1.84 15.06 -15.37
CA SER A 685 2.81 15.53 -16.36
C SER A 685 3.51 16.81 -15.88
N LEU A 686 4.61 17.23 -16.54
CA LEU A 686 5.21 18.54 -16.24
C LEU A 686 4.20 19.68 -16.41
N ARG A 687 3.36 19.63 -17.47
CA ARG A 687 2.33 20.64 -17.73
C ARG A 687 1.30 20.71 -16.60
N ASP A 688 0.77 19.56 -16.20
CA ASP A 688 -0.30 19.48 -15.22
C ASP A 688 0.22 19.83 -13.81
N ALA A 689 1.45 19.43 -13.47
CA ALA A 689 2.07 19.74 -12.20
C ALA A 689 2.32 21.25 -11.99
N PHE A 690 2.62 22.00 -13.06
CA PHE A 690 2.69 23.46 -12.99
C PHE A 690 1.30 24.11 -12.99
N ALA A 691 0.37 23.64 -13.83
CA ALA A 691 -0.99 24.18 -13.89
C ALA A 691 -1.78 24.01 -12.58
N GLN A 692 -1.55 22.91 -11.85
CA GLN A 692 -2.22 22.57 -10.59
C GLN A 692 -1.34 22.87 -9.36
N ALA A 693 -0.27 23.65 -9.51
CA ALA A 693 0.72 23.88 -8.45
C ALA A 693 0.14 24.53 -7.17
N ALA A 694 -0.99 25.24 -7.27
CA ALA A 694 -1.69 25.80 -6.12
C ALA A 694 -2.42 24.73 -5.28
N ASP A 695 -2.90 23.65 -5.91
CA ASP A 695 -3.63 22.54 -5.28
C ASP A 695 -2.71 21.40 -4.83
N ILE A 696 -1.48 21.36 -5.35
CA ILE A 696 -0.46 20.37 -4.98
C ILE A 696 0.21 20.79 -3.66
N ARG A 697 0.14 19.96 -2.62
CA ARG A 697 0.87 20.14 -1.36
C ARG A 697 2.39 20.08 -1.55
N ARG A 698 2.87 19.07 -2.30
CA ARG A 698 4.30 18.77 -2.54
C ARG A 698 4.51 17.70 -3.62
N LEU A 699 5.76 17.56 -4.08
CA LEU A 699 6.25 16.35 -4.77
C LEU A 699 6.42 15.19 -3.77
N VAL A 700 6.32 13.95 -4.23
CA VAL A 700 6.48 12.71 -3.43
C VAL A 700 7.37 11.71 -4.17
N GLY A 701 8.68 11.87 -4.06
CA GLY A 701 9.64 11.00 -4.74
C GLY A 701 9.71 9.59 -4.13
N ASP A 702 10.26 8.64 -4.90
CA ASP A 702 10.55 7.28 -4.43
C ASP A 702 11.50 7.28 -3.20
N VAL A 703 12.37 8.30 -3.12
CA VAL A 703 13.22 8.65 -1.97
C VAL A 703 13.29 10.18 -1.80
N PRO A 704 13.55 10.74 -0.61
CA PRO A 704 13.54 12.20 -0.39
C PRO A 704 14.56 12.99 -1.24
N THR A 705 15.72 12.39 -1.55
CA THR A 705 16.71 13.01 -2.45
C THR A 705 16.20 13.15 -3.90
N GLN A 706 15.21 12.35 -4.29
CA GLN A 706 14.52 12.47 -5.58
C GLN A 706 13.56 13.69 -5.59
N GLU A 707 12.88 13.99 -4.47
CA GLU A 707 12.07 15.23 -4.35
C GLU A 707 12.93 16.48 -4.55
N PHE A 708 14.12 16.52 -3.93
CA PHE A 708 15.06 17.65 -4.08
C PHE A 708 15.56 17.79 -5.53
N ALA A 709 15.91 16.69 -6.19
CA ALA A 709 16.35 16.71 -7.59
C ALA A 709 15.23 17.16 -8.56
N LEU A 710 14.00 16.68 -8.35
CA LEU A 710 12.84 17.08 -9.15
C LEU A 710 12.44 18.55 -8.91
N LEU A 711 12.50 19.04 -7.66
CA LEU A 711 12.28 20.45 -7.34
C LEU A 711 13.28 21.35 -8.08
N ARG A 712 14.58 20.99 -8.07
CA ARG A 712 15.62 21.73 -8.80
C ARG A 712 15.37 21.73 -10.32
N LEU A 713 14.95 20.61 -10.89
CA LEU A 713 14.54 20.54 -12.29
C LEU A 713 13.36 21.49 -12.60
N MET A 714 12.31 21.49 -11.77
CA MET A 714 11.17 22.39 -11.94
C MET A 714 11.56 23.87 -11.78
N LEU A 715 12.45 24.20 -10.84
CA LEU A 715 13.00 25.54 -10.69
C LEU A 715 13.85 25.98 -11.89
N ALA A 716 14.62 25.08 -12.50
CA ALA A 716 15.36 25.38 -13.72
C ALA A 716 14.45 25.65 -14.92
N ILE A 717 13.35 24.90 -15.04
CA ILE A 717 12.29 25.16 -16.04
C ILE A 717 11.66 26.53 -15.78
N LEU A 718 11.30 26.83 -14.53
CA LEU A 718 10.68 28.09 -14.14
C LEU A 718 11.59 29.29 -14.42
N HIS A 719 12.82 29.28 -13.87
CA HIS A 719 13.83 30.32 -14.10
C HIS A 719 14.08 30.59 -15.59
N ASP A 720 14.06 29.59 -16.46
CA ASP A 720 14.36 29.75 -17.89
C ASP A 720 13.14 30.17 -18.72
N ALA A 721 11.92 29.98 -18.20
CA ALA A 721 10.68 30.26 -18.90
C ALA A 721 10.04 31.61 -18.53
N VAL A 722 10.29 32.13 -17.32
CA VAL A 722 9.94 33.50 -16.91
C VAL A 722 11.13 34.46 -17.03
N GLU A 723 12.21 34.02 -17.67
CA GLU A 723 13.52 34.71 -17.77
C GLU A 723 14.20 35.07 -16.42
N GLY A 724 13.61 34.61 -15.31
CA GLY A 724 14.07 34.83 -13.94
C GLY A 724 13.65 36.21 -13.43
N PRO A 725 13.38 36.39 -12.12
CA PRO A 725 13.17 37.72 -11.59
C PRO A 725 14.47 38.51 -11.69
N GLU A 726 14.46 39.64 -12.40
CA GLU A 726 15.63 40.53 -12.46
C GLU A 726 15.91 41.13 -11.07
N ASP A 727 14.85 41.56 -10.40
CA ASP A 727 14.87 42.18 -9.08
C ASP A 727 13.75 41.68 -8.15
N LEU A 728 13.68 42.28 -6.97
CA LEU A 728 12.67 42.01 -5.95
C LEU A 728 11.24 42.32 -6.43
N ASP A 729 11.04 43.45 -7.10
CA ASP A 729 9.74 43.91 -7.59
C ASP A 729 9.18 42.93 -8.64
N ALA A 730 10.04 42.46 -9.57
CA ALA A 730 9.69 41.43 -10.55
C ALA A 730 9.38 40.06 -9.90
N TRP A 731 9.95 39.76 -8.73
CA TRP A 731 9.57 38.58 -7.96
C TRP A 731 8.23 38.78 -7.24
N GLU A 732 7.97 39.97 -6.70
CA GLU A 732 6.72 40.29 -6.02
C GLU A 732 5.52 40.23 -6.99
N GLU A 733 5.66 40.69 -8.24
CA GLU A 733 4.62 40.51 -9.27
C GLU A 733 4.29 39.02 -9.49
N LEU A 734 5.30 38.14 -9.50
CA LEU A 734 5.11 36.68 -9.58
C LEU A 734 4.53 36.08 -8.29
N TRP A 735 4.73 36.73 -7.14
CA TRP A 735 4.18 36.29 -5.86
C TRP A 735 2.70 36.66 -5.70
N GLU A 736 2.29 37.84 -6.15
CA GLU A 736 0.91 38.33 -6.06
C GLU A 736 -0.01 37.79 -7.16
N THR A 737 0.49 37.56 -8.38
CA THR A 737 -0.34 37.14 -9.52
C THR A 737 -0.97 35.74 -9.35
N GLU A 738 -2.23 35.57 -9.74
CA GLU A 738 -2.94 34.28 -9.59
C GLU A 738 -2.33 33.17 -10.46
N ASP A 739 -1.81 33.50 -11.65
CA ASP A 739 -1.14 32.56 -12.57
C ASP A 739 0.31 32.98 -12.89
N PRO A 740 1.27 32.71 -11.98
CA PRO A 740 2.69 33.00 -12.21
C PRO A 740 3.34 32.05 -13.23
N PHE A 741 2.62 31.01 -13.67
CA PHE A 741 3.14 29.94 -14.51
C PHE A 741 2.57 29.98 -15.95
N ARG A 742 1.79 31.01 -16.31
CA ARG A 742 1.24 31.30 -17.64
C ARG A 742 2.21 31.11 -18.82
N ALA A 743 3.50 31.36 -18.62
CA ALA A 743 4.53 31.21 -19.66
C ALA A 743 4.95 29.75 -19.92
N LEU A 744 4.73 28.85 -18.94
CA LEU A 744 5.26 27.48 -18.96
C LEU A 744 4.66 26.57 -20.03
N PRO A 745 3.34 26.57 -20.34
CA PRO A 745 2.80 25.71 -21.40
C PRO A 745 3.47 25.98 -22.75
N GLY A 746 3.61 27.26 -23.12
CA GLY A 746 4.27 27.68 -24.37
C GLY A 746 5.78 27.44 -24.36
N TYR A 747 6.44 27.56 -23.21
CA TYR A 747 7.86 27.19 -23.06
C TYR A 747 8.07 25.68 -23.26
N LEU A 748 7.28 24.85 -22.59
CA LEU A 748 7.36 23.40 -22.67
C LEU A 748 7.05 22.89 -24.07
N ASP A 749 6.08 23.49 -24.79
CA ASP A 749 5.82 23.15 -26.20
C ASP A 749 7.01 23.48 -27.11
N ARG A 750 7.67 24.66 -26.95
CA ARG A 750 8.87 25.02 -27.72
C ARG A 750 10.03 24.04 -27.52
N HIS A 751 10.14 23.46 -26.33
CA HIS A 751 11.24 22.56 -25.97
C HIS A 751 10.86 21.07 -25.94
N ARG A 752 9.62 20.71 -26.30
CA ARG A 752 9.03 19.38 -26.11
C ARG A 752 9.87 18.21 -26.63
N ALA A 753 10.49 18.36 -27.80
CA ALA A 753 11.39 17.34 -28.37
C ALA A 753 12.61 17.03 -27.48
N ARG A 754 13.02 17.93 -26.58
CA ARG A 754 14.09 17.69 -25.60
C ARG A 754 13.60 17.04 -24.31
N PHE A 755 12.29 17.00 -24.08
CA PHE A 755 11.64 16.41 -22.92
C PHE A 755 11.04 15.01 -23.20
N ASP A 756 11.23 14.46 -24.41
CA ASP A 756 10.95 13.05 -24.69
C ASP A 756 12.12 12.17 -24.20
N LEU A 757 11.81 11.28 -23.26
CA LEU A 757 12.75 10.34 -22.64
C LEU A 757 13.37 9.37 -23.66
N LEU A 758 12.61 9.06 -24.73
CA LEU A 758 12.92 8.04 -25.73
C LEU A 758 13.28 8.64 -27.09
N HIS A 759 13.42 9.97 -27.19
CA HIS A 759 13.74 10.64 -28.46
C HIS A 759 14.98 10.00 -29.12
N PRO A 760 14.95 9.68 -30.44
CA PRO A 760 16.00 8.91 -31.09
C PRO A 760 17.37 9.59 -31.03
N GLU A 761 17.45 10.88 -31.33
CA GLU A 761 18.71 11.65 -31.36
C GLU A 761 19.04 12.44 -30.08
N ARG A 762 18.02 12.95 -29.38
CA ARG A 762 18.13 13.97 -28.33
C ARG A 762 17.29 13.61 -27.08
N PRO A 763 17.44 12.39 -26.54
CA PRO A 763 16.66 11.91 -25.40
C PRO A 763 16.90 12.79 -24.17
N PHE A 764 15.84 13.06 -23.40
CA PHE A 764 15.93 13.86 -22.18
C PHE A 764 17.02 13.32 -21.24
N PHE A 765 17.89 14.21 -20.77
CA PHE A 765 19.02 13.97 -19.82
C PHE A 765 19.97 12.80 -20.17
N GLN A 766 20.03 12.40 -21.45
CA GLN A 766 20.77 11.25 -21.93
C GLN A 766 21.61 11.56 -23.17
N VAL A 767 22.54 10.66 -23.49
CA VAL A 767 23.34 10.68 -24.72
C VAL A 767 22.89 9.54 -25.63
N ALA A 768 22.31 9.85 -26.79
CA ALA A 768 21.63 8.86 -27.64
C ALA A 768 22.49 7.68 -28.09
N GLY A 769 23.75 7.95 -28.47
CA GLY A 769 24.72 6.97 -28.96
C GLY A 769 25.70 6.46 -27.90
N LEU A 770 25.39 6.61 -26.61
CA LEU A 770 26.32 6.25 -25.54
C LEU A 770 26.49 4.73 -25.41
N ARG A 771 27.74 4.27 -25.40
CA ARG A 771 28.09 2.85 -25.27
C ARG A 771 29.45 2.66 -24.62
N THR A 772 29.73 1.44 -24.17
CA THR A 772 31.06 1.00 -23.71
C THR A 772 31.83 0.33 -24.85
N GLU A 773 33.13 0.09 -24.70
CA GLU A 773 33.95 -0.56 -25.75
C GLU A 773 33.44 -1.94 -26.19
N LYS A 774 32.69 -2.61 -25.30
CA LYS A 774 32.11 -3.95 -25.50
C LYS A 774 30.59 -3.94 -25.63
N ASP A 775 29.97 -2.75 -25.68
CA ASP A 775 28.51 -2.56 -25.66
C ASP A 775 27.81 -3.21 -24.43
N GLU A 776 28.54 -3.35 -23.32
CA GLU A 776 28.03 -3.82 -22.03
C GLU A 776 26.96 -2.85 -21.47
N VAL A 777 25.75 -3.37 -21.22
CA VAL A 777 24.64 -2.67 -20.55
C VAL A 777 24.56 -3.11 -19.08
N ALA A 778 24.49 -2.18 -18.14
CA ALA A 778 24.43 -2.48 -16.71
C ALA A 778 22.98 -2.56 -16.19
N SER A 779 22.78 -3.28 -15.09
CA SER A 779 21.50 -3.33 -14.37
C SER A 779 21.12 -1.95 -13.79
N LEU A 780 19.81 -1.70 -13.71
CA LEU A 780 19.21 -0.46 -13.22
C LEU A 780 19.50 -0.19 -11.73
N ASN A 781 19.99 -1.17 -10.98
CA ASN A 781 20.62 -0.97 -9.65
C ASN A 781 21.73 0.11 -9.67
N ARG A 782 22.28 0.45 -10.84
CA ARG A 782 23.28 1.54 -10.99
C ARG A 782 22.69 2.95 -10.86
N ILE A 783 21.39 3.13 -11.01
CA ILE A 783 20.69 4.43 -10.90
C ILE A 783 19.64 4.47 -9.79
N VAL A 784 19.16 3.31 -9.30
CA VAL A 784 18.22 3.23 -8.18
C VAL A 784 18.97 3.30 -6.86
N ALA A 785 18.84 4.43 -6.16
CA ALA A 785 19.60 4.72 -4.94
C ALA A 785 19.11 4.00 -3.68
N ASP A 786 17.95 3.33 -3.73
CA ASP A 786 17.43 2.44 -2.68
C ASP A 786 18.19 1.09 -2.60
N VAL A 787 19.23 0.89 -3.42
CA VAL A 787 20.04 -0.35 -3.46
C VAL A 787 21.52 -0.02 -3.20
N PRO A 788 22.08 -0.35 -2.02
CA PRO A 788 23.53 -0.28 -1.80
C PRO A 788 24.27 -1.20 -2.78
N ASN A 789 25.33 -0.70 -3.43
CA ASN A 789 26.14 -1.53 -4.33
C ASN A 789 27.01 -2.53 -3.53
N GLY A 790 26.44 -3.69 -3.20
CA GLY A 790 27.14 -4.81 -2.56
C GLY A 790 26.33 -5.46 -1.44
N ASP A 791 25.55 -4.67 -0.70
CA ASP A 791 24.82 -5.12 0.50
C ASP A 791 23.31 -5.11 0.28
N ALA A 792 22.82 -6.26 -0.19
CA ALA A 792 21.42 -6.54 -0.56
C ALA A 792 20.42 -6.63 0.61
N PHE A 793 20.81 -6.22 1.83
CA PHE A 793 20.15 -6.65 3.07
C PHE A 793 19.17 -5.64 3.68
N PHE A 794 19.11 -4.40 3.16
CA PHE A 794 18.27 -3.32 3.70
C PHE A 794 17.50 -2.50 2.65
N SER A 795 17.49 -2.90 1.37
CA SER A 795 16.63 -2.25 0.37
C SER A 795 15.18 -2.72 0.50
N MET A 796 14.21 -1.82 0.25
CA MET A 796 12.79 -2.23 0.12
C MET A 796 12.52 -2.93 -1.21
N ARG A 797 13.52 -3.01 -2.09
CA ARG A 797 13.48 -3.65 -3.41
C ARG A 797 14.67 -4.60 -3.60
N HIS A 798 14.41 -5.90 -3.54
CA HIS A 798 15.37 -6.98 -3.80
C HIS A 798 14.59 -8.20 -4.36
N PRO A 799 15.13 -9.02 -5.27
CA PRO A 799 16.45 -8.97 -5.91
C PRO A 799 16.41 -8.33 -7.30
N ARG A 800 17.23 -7.28 -7.48
CA ARG A 800 17.52 -6.60 -8.76
C ARG A 800 16.33 -5.87 -9.38
N VAL A 801 16.59 -4.64 -9.80
CA VAL A 801 15.72 -3.90 -10.71
C VAL A 801 16.00 -4.41 -12.12
N GLU A 802 15.27 -5.46 -12.51
CA GLU A 802 15.35 -6.05 -13.87
C GLU A 802 14.66 -5.18 -14.91
N SER A 803 13.63 -4.42 -14.51
CA SER A 803 13.03 -3.37 -15.31
C SER A 803 12.43 -2.23 -14.47
N LEU A 804 12.20 -1.08 -15.10
CA LEU A 804 11.50 0.10 -14.57
C LEU A 804 10.47 0.59 -15.58
N ALA A 805 9.31 1.06 -15.11
CA ALA A 805 8.39 1.83 -15.95
C ALA A 805 9.05 3.13 -16.42
N PHE A 806 8.67 3.65 -17.60
CA PHE A 806 9.30 4.86 -18.16
C PHE A 806 9.19 6.09 -17.24
N ALA A 807 8.05 6.26 -16.57
CA ALA A 807 7.86 7.30 -15.56
C ALA A 807 8.89 7.22 -14.42
N GLU A 808 9.06 6.04 -13.83
CA GLU A 808 10.01 5.83 -12.74
C GLU A 808 11.47 5.95 -13.21
N ALA A 809 11.78 5.43 -14.40
CA ALA A 809 13.11 5.55 -15.00
C ALA A 809 13.49 7.01 -15.28
N ALA A 810 12.53 7.86 -15.67
CA ALA A 810 12.76 9.31 -15.81
C ALA A 810 13.12 9.97 -14.46
N ARG A 811 12.46 9.56 -13.36
CA ARG A 811 12.79 10.05 -12.01
C ARG A 811 14.19 9.63 -11.56
N TRP A 812 14.55 8.37 -11.75
CA TRP A 812 15.89 7.87 -11.41
C TRP A 812 16.98 8.44 -12.31
N LEU A 813 16.67 8.79 -13.57
CA LEU A 813 17.59 9.50 -14.46
C LEU A 813 17.90 10.92 -13.94
N VAL A 814 16.89 11.67 -13.50
CA VAL A 814 17.08 13.00 -12.88
C VAL A 814 17.84 12.87 -11.56
N HIS A 815 17.49 11.87 -10.74
CA HIS A 815 18.19 11.58 -9.49
C HIS A 815 19.68 11.26 -9.71
N ALA A 816 20.03 10.42 -10.68
CA ALA A 816 21.41 10.03 -10.95
C ALA A 816 22.30 11.19 -11.43
N GLN A 817 21.72 12.23 -12.05
CA GLN A 817 22.45 13.47 -12.34
C GLN A 817 22.71 14.32 -11.08
N ALA A 818 21.92 14.15 -10.02
CA ALA A 818 22.02 14.92 -8.78
C ALA A 818 22.79 14.20 -7.65
N PHE A 819 22.55 12.90 -7.43
CA PHE A 819 22.93 12.15 -6.22
C PHE A 819 23.58 10.76 -6.46
N ASP A 820 24.39 10.60 -7.51
CA ASP A 820 25.13 9.35 -7.75
C ASP A 820 26.53 9.30 -7.07
N PRO A 821 26.98 8.13 -6.55
CA PRO A 821 28.26 7.95 -5.86
C PRO A 821 29.52 7.94 -6.75
N SER A 822 30.67 8.25 -6.13
CA SER A 822 31.99 8.37 -6.76
C SER A 822 32.72 7.03 -7.00
N GLY A 823 32.00 5.92 -7.18
CA GLY A 823 32.59 4.61 -7.47
C GLY A 823 33.26 4.51 -8.85
N ILE A 824 33.95 3.40 -9.13
CA ILE A 824 34.43 3.09 -10.50
C ILE A 824 33.21 2.85 -11.41
N LYS A 825 33.18 3.53 -12.55
CA LYS A 825 32.09 3.43 -13.55
C LYS A 825 32.59 2.81 -14.86
N SER A 826 31.66 2.43 -15.73
CA SER A 826 31.98 1.87 -17.04
C SER A 826 32.74 2.87 -17.91
N GLY A 827 33.70 2.38 -18.69
CA GLY A 827 34.41 3.21 -19.67
C GLY A 827 33.53 3.52 -20.88
N LEU A 828 33.27 4.81 -21.10
CA LEU A 828 32.45 5.30 -22.21
C LEU A 828 33.32 5.51 -23.45
N VAL A 829 32.85 5.05 -24.62
CA VAL A 829 33.53 5.30 -25.90
C VAL A 829 33.50 6.80 -26.20
N GLY A 830 34.67 7.41 -26.36
CA GLY A 830 34.82 8.85 -26.62
C GLY A 830 35.07 9.72 -25.38
N ASP A 831 35.13 9.15 -24.17
CA ASP A 831 35.62 9.89 -22.99
C ASP A 831 37.15 9.73 -22.85
N PRO A 832 37.94 10.81 -23.00
CA PRO A 832 39.41 10.75 -22.94
C PRO A 832 39.97 10.39 -21.55
N ARG A 833 39.13 10.37 -20.50
CA ARG A 833 39.53 10.02 -19.13
C ARG A 833 39.52 8.51 -18.87
N VAL A 834 38.96 7.71 -19.78
CA VAL A 834 38.81 6.25 -19.64
C VAL A 834 40.16 5.56 -19.80
N LYS A 835 40.46 4.63 -18.89
CA LYS A 835 41.69 3.81 -18.93
C LYS A 835 41.33 2.34 -18.73
N GLY A 836 41.64 1.50 -19.72
CA GLY A 836 41.35 0.06 -19.68
C GLY A 836 39.85 -0.26 -19.51
N GLY A 837 38.99 0.39 -20.29
CA GLY A 837 37.54 0.19 -20.24
C GLY A 837 36.85 0.67 -18.95
N LYS A 838 37.52 1.47 -18.11
CA LYS A 838 36.99 1.96 -16.82
C LYS A 838 37.11 3.48 -16.66
N GLY A 839 36.06 4.08 -16.12
CA GLY A 839 36.04 5.46 -15.64
C GLY A 839 36.38 5.50 -14.14
N TYR A 840 37.51 6.10 -13.80
CA TYR A 840 37.99 6.23 -12.42
C TYR A 840 37.28 7.38 -11.67
N PRO A 841 37.19 7.34 -10.33
CA PRO A 841 36.48 8.32 -9.50
C PRO A 841 36.73 9.80 -9.88
N GLN A 842 35.66 10.57 -10.07
CA GLN A 842 35.68 12.02 -10.33
C GLN A 842 34.89 12.84 -9.30
N GLY A 843 34.45 12.22 -8.20
CA GLY A 843 33.55 12.83 -7.20
C GLY A 843 32.08 12.39 -7.36
N VAL A 844 31.30 12.59 -6.29
CA VAL A 844 29.85 12.37 -6.29
C VAL A 844 29.17 13.37 -7.23
N ALA A 845 27.95 13.07 -7.66
CA ALA A 845 27.15 14.01 -8.44
C ALA A 845 26.86 15.29 -7.63
N TRP A 846 26.58 16.41 -8.31
CA TRP A 846 26.66 17.74 -7.69
C TRP A 846 25.89 17.87 -6.37
N SER A 847 24.60 17.52 -6.35
CA SER A 847 23.74 17.66 -5.16
C SER A 847 24.15 16.73 -4.02
N GLY A 848 24.86 15.62 -4.31
CA GLY A 848 25.47 14.76 -3.30
C GLY A 848 26.58 15.41 -2.47
N ASN A 849 27.11 16.57 -2.88
CA ASN A 849 28.06 17.34 -2.07
C ASN A 849 27.35 18.27 -1.06
N LEU A 850 26.03 18.37 -1.07
CA LEU A 850 25.29 19.43 -0.39
C LEU A 850 24.60 18.94 0.89
N GLY A 851 24.60 19.80 1.91
CA GLY A 851 23.51 19.79 2.88
C GLY A 851 22.34 20.56 2.28
N GLY A 852 21.58 19.89 1.40
CA GLY A 852 20.46 20.47 0.67
C GLY A 852 19.43 21.11 1.58
N ILE A 853 19.10 22.37 1.31
CA ILE A 853 18.14 23.18 2.05
C ILE A 853 17.23 23.90 1.06
N PHE A 854 15.92 23.87 1.28
CA PHE A 854 14.93 24.58 0.46
C PHE A 854 13.71 25.01 1.28
N ALA A 855 13.04 26.07 0.83
CA ALA A 855 11.80 26.56 1.43
C ALA A 855 10.60 25.71 0.99
N GLN A 856 9.72 25.32 1.90
CA GLN A 856 8.44 24.69 1.60
C GLN A 856 7.30 25.58 2.12
N GLY A 857 6.46 26.04 1.20
CA GLY A 857 5.24 26.80 1.49
C GLY A 857 4.05 25.88 1.81
N LYS A 858 2.83 26.41 1.68
CA LYS A 858 1.56 25.69 1.82
C LYS A 858 1.31 24.73 0.64
N ASN A 859 1.70 25.12 -0.57
CA ASN A 859 1.54 24.35 -1.81
C ASN A 859 2.81 24.43 -2.69
N LEU A 860 2.77 23.78 -3.85
CA LEU A 860 3.88 23.71 -4.80
C LEU A 860 4.13 25.07 -5.47
N ARG A 861 3.09 25.89 -5.70
CA ARG A 861 3.22 27.29 -6.18
C ARG A 861 4.10 28.09 -5.22
N GLU A 862 3.71 28.20 -3.95
CA GLU A 862 4.51 28.89 -2.93
C GLU A 862 5.90 28.26 -2.80
N THR A 863 6.01 26.93 -2.84
CA THR A 863 7.30 26.22 -2.76
C THR A 863 8.22 26.54 -3.93
N LEU A 864 7.72 26.68 -5.15
CA LEU A 864 8.54 27.08 -6.30
C LEU A 864 8.98 28.54 -6.19
N LEU A 865 8.05 29.46 -5.89
CA LEU A 865 8.35 30.89 -5.81
C LEU A 865 9.31 31.24 -4.65
N LEU A 866 9.14 30.64 -3.46
CA LEU A 866 10.04 30.85 -2.32
C LEU A 866 11.48 30.35 -2.56
N ASN A 867 11.73 29.56 -3.61
CA ASN A 867 13.07 29.13 -4.04
C ASN A 867 13.50 29.73 -5.39
N LEU A 868 12.69 30.61 -5.98
CA LEU A 868 12.98 31.34 -7.21
C LEU A 868 13.67 32.67 -6.83
N ILE A 869 15.00 32.64 -6.69
CA ILE A 869 15.77 33.79 -6.20
C ILE A 869 15.97 34.82 -7.33
N ALA A 870 15.72 36.10 -7.03
CA ALA A 870 15.95 37.23 -7.94
C ALA A 870 17.45 37.49 -8.20
N ALA A 871 17.80 38.08 -9.35
CA ALA A 871 19.19 38.29 -9.74
C ALA A 871 19.90 39.44 -8.98
N ASP A 872 19.15 40.37 -8.38
CA ASP A 872 19.61 41.58 -7.69
C ASP A 872 20.15 41.37 -6.26
N ASN A 873 21.00 40.36 -6.07
CA ASN A 873 21.50 39.96 -4.74
C ASN A 873 23.03 39.78 -4.72
N ASP A 874 23.63 39.75 -3.52
CA ASP A 874 25.08 39.65 -3.30
C ASP A 874 25.58 38.23 -2.97
N PHE A 875 24.67 37.26 -2.80
CA PHE A 875 24.97 35.89 -2.39
C PHE A 875 24.82 34.82 -3.50
N LEU A 876 24.29 35.19 -4.67
CA LEU A 876 24.04 34.32 -5.82
C LEU A 876 24.26 35.09 -7.14
N HIS A 877 25.39 34.83 -7.78
CA HIS A 877 25.77 35.41 -9.07
C HIS A 877 25.19 34.59 -10.23
N ILE A 878 24.40 35.25 -11.10
CA ILE A 878 23.80 34.67 -12.31
C ILE A 878 24.41 35.35 -13.54
N GLU A 879 25.03 34.58 -14.44
CA GLU A 879 25.54 35.08 -15.72
C GLU A 879 24.38 35.32 -16.71
N LYS A 880 24.54 36.29 -17.63
CA LYS A 880 23.53 36.57 -18.66
C LYS A 880 23.27 35.40 -19.63
N ASP A 881 24.21 34.46 -19.76
CA ASP A 881 24.06 33.23 -20.55
C ASP A 881 23.76 31.97 -19.70
N ASP A 882 23.17 32.15 -18.50
CA ASP A 882 22.64 31.02 -17.75
C ASP A 882 21.52 30.33 -18.52
N ARG A 883 21.70 29.04 -18.81
CA ARG A 883 20.81 28.21 -19.63
C ARG A 883 20.80 26.78 -19.11
N PRO A 884 19.62 26.12 -19.08
CA PRO A 884 19.51 24.73 -18.68
C PRO A 884 20.08 23.78 -19.73
N ALA A 885 20.44 22.56 -19.31
CA ALA A 885 21.11 21.56 -20.15
C ALA A 885 20.39 21.26 -21.48
N TRP A 886 19.05 21.27 -21.54
CA TRP A 886 18.31 21.00 -22.78
C TRP A 886 18.35 22.15 -23.81
N ARG A 887 18.77 23.36 -23.42
CA ARG A 887 19.02 24.50 -24.31
C ARG A 887 20.49 24.62 -24.74
N ARG A 888 21.39 23.81 -24.19
CA ARG A 888 22.77 23.68 -24.65
C ARG A 888 22.87 22.64 -25.77
N GLU A 889 24.04 22.50 -26.37
CA GLU A 889 24.31 21.42 -27.33
C GLU A 889 24.16 20.05 -26.64
N ALA A 890 23.79 19.03 -27.42
CA ALA A 890 23.58 17.70 -26.87
C ALA A 890 24.92 17.13 -26.36
N PRO A 891 25.02 16.69 -25.09
CA PRO A 891 26.30 16.24 -24.54
C PRO A 891 26.82 14.99 -25.28
N SER A 892 28.15 14.92 -25.43
CA SER A 892 28.84 13.71 -25.90
C SER A 892 29.28 12.85 -24.71
N ALA A 893 30.00 11.75 -24.97
CA ALA A 893 30.65 10.96 -23.92
C ALA A 893 31.76 11.74 -23.20
N ALA A 894 32.39 12.71 -23.86
CA ALA A 894 33.44 13.54 -23.27
C ALA A 894 32.85 14.54 -22.25
N PRO A 895 33.64 14.95 -21.23
CA PRO A 895 33.31 16.14 -20.45
C PRO A 895 33.40 17.39 -21.32
N TRP A 896 32.68 18.44 -20.93
CA TRP A 896 32.88 19.78 -21.46
C TRP A 896 34.28 20.30 -21.11
N GLU A 897 34.96 20.93 -22.06
CA GLU A 897 36.25 21.60 -21.85
C GLU A 897 36.02 22.99 -21.23
N PRO A 898 36.68 23.34 -20.11
CA PRO A 898 36.47 24.63 -19.46
C PRO A 898 36.92 25.81 -20.32
N ASP A 899 35.97 26.68 -20.68
CA ASP A 899 36.23 28.00 -21.25
C ASP A 899 36.53 29.02 -20.12
N PRO A 900 37.73 29.64 -20.08
CA PRO A 900 38.05 30.69 -19.10
C PRO A 900 37.18 31.94 -19.20
N ASP A 901 36.69 32.26 -20.41
CA ASP A 901 35.90 33.47 -20.69
C ASP A 901 34.39 33.23 -20.48
N ALA A 902 33.97 31.97 -20.32
CA ALA A 902 32.59 31.55 -20.03
C ALA A 902 32.52 30.54 -18.85
N PRO A 903 32.80 30.98 -17.60
CA PRO A 903 32.91 30.09 -16.46
C PRO A 903 31.57 29.41 -16.11
N ARG A 904 31.59 28.08 -15.97
CA ARG A 904 30.43 27.27 -15.59
C ARG A 904 30.57 26.68 -14.17
N PRO A 905 29.46 26.52 -13.40
CA PRO A 905 28.08 26.83 -13.75
C PRO A 905 27.83 28.33 -13.93
N SER A 906 27.05 28.64 -14.96
CA SER A 906 26.67 30.02 -15.34
C SER A 906 25.58 30.61 -14.44
N GLY A 907 24.74 29.78 -13.83
CA GLY A 907 23.76 30.22 -12.83
C GLY A 907 22.87 29.05 -12.38
N PRO A 908 21.74 29.34 -11.72
CA PRO A 908 20.79 28.33 -11.26
C PRO A 908 20.29 27.39 -12.35
N ARG A 909 20.00 27.86 -13.58
CA ARG A 909 19.46 27.00 -14.65
C ARG A 909 20.47 25.93 -15.06
N ASP A 910 21.73 26.34 -15.26
CA ASP A 910 22.85 25.47 -15.61
C ASP A 910 23.23 24.53 -14.44
N LEU A 911 23.25 25.04 -13.20
CA LEU A 911 23.61 24.27 -12.02
C LEU A 911 22.55 23.24 -11.63
N TYR A 912 21.27 23.61 -11.66
CA TYR A 912 20.16 22.74 -11.27
C TYR A 912 19.92 21.61 -12.30
N THR A 913 20.48 21.76 -13.50
CA THR A 913 20.44 20.76 -14.58
C THR A 913 21.83 20.18 -14.90
N TRP A 914 22.80 20.36 -13.99
CA TRP A 914 24.20 19.98 -14.23
C TRP A 914 24.35 18.49 -14.56
N GLN A 915 24.99 18.20 -15.69
CA GLN A 915 25.13 16.83 -16.20
C GLN A 915 26.35 16.13 -15.57
N SER A 916 26.33 15.91 -14.25
CA SER A 916 27.39 15.22 -13.50
C SER A 916 27.71 13.82 -14.04
N ARG A 917 26.79 13.21 -14.78
CA ARG A 917 26.87 11.87 -15.39
C ARG A 917 26.50 11.90 -16.86
N ARG A 918 26.94 10.88 -17.60
CA ARG A 918 26.39 10.54 -18.92
C ARG A 918 25.65 9.22 -18.80
N LEU A 919 24.39 9.22 -19.24
CA LEU A 919 23.51 8.06 -19.16
C LEU A 919 22.89 7.75 -20.52
N ARG A 920 22.56 6.48 -20.73
CA ARG A 920 21.64 6.01 -21.77
C ARG A 920 20.81 4.86 -21.23
N LEU A 921 19.49 5.01 -21.25
CA LEU A 921 18.54 3.98 -20.87
C LEU A 921 18.37 2.99 -22.04
N HIS A 922 18.46 1.71 -21.75
CA HIS A 922 18.17 0.62 -22.68
C HIS A 922 16.77 0.10 -22.41
N CYS A 923 15.90 0.21 -23.41
CA CYS A 923 14.47 -0.03 -23.28
C CYS A 923 14.05 -1.31 -24.01
N THR A 924 13.11 -2.04 -23.42
CA THR A 924 12.25 -2.99 -24.12
C THR A 924 11.03 -2.25 -24.66
N LYS A 925 10.03 -2.98 -25.18
CA LYS A 925 8.82 -2.37 -25.76
C LYS A 925 8.02 -1.54 -24.75
N ASP A 926 7.93 -2.03 -23.51
CA ASP A 926 6.98 -1.53 -22.51
C ASP A 926 7.68 -1.00 -21.22
N ALA A 927 9.00 -1.15 -21.10
CA ALA A 927 9.78 -0.76 -19.93
C ALA A 927 11.24 -0.42 -20.26
N VAL A 928 11.96 0.14 -19.29
CA VAL A 928 13.43 0.25 -19.30
C VAL A 928 14.01 -1.01 -18.64
N ALA A 929 15.01 -1.66 -19.25
CA ALA A 929 15.61 -2.91 -18.75
C ALA A 929 17.11 -2.81 -18.39
N GLY A 930 17.77 -1.70 -18.74
CA GLY A 930 19.19 -1.50 -18.42
C GLY A 930 19.65 -0.07 -18.62
N VAL A 931 20.89 0.20 -18.23
CA VAL A 931 21.51 1.53 -18.33
C VAL A 931 23.00 1.45 -18.64
N VAL A 932 23.47 2.32 -19.52
CA VAL A 932 24.90 2.65 -19.64
C VAL A 932 25.12 3.92 -18.82
N LEU A 933 26.03 3.87 -17.84
CA LEU A 933 26.32 4.96 -16.91
C LEU A 933 27.83 5.21 -16.81
N GLY A 934 28.25 6.45 -17.03
CA GLY A 934 29.62 6.91 -16.78
C GLY A 934 29.68 8.36 -16.28
N TYR A 935 30.90 8.87 -16.15
CA TYR A 935 31.14 10.22 -15.62
C TYR A 935 30.81 11.30 -16.66
N GLY A 936 30.12 12.35 -16.23
CA GLY A 936 29.83 13.53 -17.03
C GLY A 936 30.78 14.66 -16.69
N ASP A 937 30.24 15.86 -16.51
CA ASP A 937 30.99 17.07 -16.25
C ASP A 937 31.38 17.16 -14.76
N PRO A 938 32.68 17.16 -14.41
CA PRO A 938 33.12 17.26 -13.03
C PRO A 938 32.91 18.70 -12.52
N LEU A 939 32.39 18.83 -11.30
CA LEU A 939 32.21 20.12 -10.65
C LEU A 939 32.75 20.04 -9.22
N ALA A 940 33.75 20.87 -8.92
CA ALA A 940 34.49 20.82 -7.67
C ALA A 940 33.83 21.76 -6.63
N PRO A 941 33.46 21.28 -5.43
CA PRO A 941 32.59 22.02 -4.49
C PRO A 941 33.24 23.22 -3.77
N GLN A 942 34.54 23.48 -4.00
CA GLN A 942 35.26 24.55 -3.31
C GLN A 942 34.81 25.94 -3.78
N ASN A 943 34.45 26.79 -2.82
CA ASN A 943 34.10 28.21 -3.06
C ASN A 943 32.90 28.46 -4.00
N LEU A 944 32.04 27.48 -4.27
CA LEU A 944 30.82 27.68 -5.08
C LEU A 944 29.64 28.34 -4.32
N HIS A 945 29.90 28.92 -3.15
CA HIS A 945 28.94 29.66 -2.33
C HIS A 945 28.17 30.78 -3.03
N LEU A 946 28.76 31.44 -4.04
CA LEU A 946 28.11 32.46 -4.86
C LEU A 946 27.38 31.90 -6.10
N ARG A 947 27.25 30.58 -6.23
CA ARG A 947 26.53 29.90 -7.34
C ARG A 947 25.48 28.91 -6.85
N GLU A 948 25.62 28.38 -5.64
CA GLU A 948 24.73 27.37 -5.06
C GLU A 948 24.01 27.91 -3.82
N PRO A 949 22.72 28.29 -3.94
CA PRO A 949 21.95 28.85 -2.83
C PRO A 949 21.36 27.79 -1.89
N MET A 950 21.31 26.51 -2.28
CA MET A 950 20.59 25.46 -1.54
C MET A 950 21.47 24.68 -0.55
N THR A 951 22.56 25.25 -0.04
CA THR A 951 23.36 24.63 1.04
C THR A 951 23.92 25.68 1.99
N GLY A 952 24.04 25.34 3.26
CA GLY A 952 24.89 26.10 4.19
C GLY A 952 26.37 25.84 3.88
N TRP A 953 27.26 26.74 4.32
CA TRP A 953 28.70 26.65 4.08
C TRP A 953 29.52 26.60 5.37
N ARG A 954 30.72 26.04 5.28
CA ARG A 954 31.71 25.95 6.37
C ARG A 954 33.11 26.22 5.83
N ARG A 955 33.91 26.96 6.60
CA ARG A 955 35.33 27.18 6.29
C ARG A 955 36.12 25.88 6.51
N SER A 956 37.12 25.61 5.66
CA SER A 956 37.87 24.34 5.67
C SER A 956 39.39 24.57 5.61
N ALA A 957 40.00 24.81 6.78
CA ALA A 957 41.45 24.93 6.93
C ALA A 957 42.28 23.76 6.32
N PRO A 958 41.81 22.49 6.34
CA PRO A 958 42.50 21.41 5.61
C PRO A 958 42.56 21.62 4.10
N GLN A 959 41.50 22.20 3.49
CA GLN A 959 41.46 22.49 2.05
C GLN A 959 42.24 23.76 1.69
N GLU A 960 42.24 24.77 2.57
CA GLU A 960 43.11 25.97 2.45
C GLU A 960 44.57 25.55 2.29
N LYS A 961 45.06 24.68 3.19
CA LYS A 961 46.41 24.11 3.13
C LYS A 961 46.65 23.23 1.89
N LYS A 962 45.65 22.43 1.48
CA LYS A 962 45.78 21.53 0.31
C LYS A 962 45.84 22.27 -1.02
N LEU A 963 45.12 23.38 -1.16
CA LEU A 963 44.97 24.12 -2.42
C LEU A 963 45.86 25.37 -2.49
N GLY A 964 46.60 25.70 -1.43
CA GLY A 964 47.43 26.90 -1.36
C GLY A 964 46.61 28.20 -1.40
N ARG A 965 45.35 28.15 -0.97
CA ARG A 965 44.41 29.29 -0.99
C ARG A 965 44.18 29.81 0.43
N PRO A 966 44.10 31.13 0.65
CA PRO A 966 43.96 31.72 1.98
C PRO A 966 42.58 31.48 2.62
N LEU A 967 41.55 31.22 1.80
CA LEU A 967 40.18 30.96 2.25
C LEU A 967 39.52 29.91 1.35
N VAL A 968 39.00 28.85 1.96
CA VAL A 968 38.22 27.81 1.25
C VAL A 968 36.96 27.48 2.03
N TYR A 969 35.80 27.77 1.43
CA TYR A 969 34.50 27.29 1.85
C TYR A 969 34.15 25.97 1.15
N MET A 970 33.55 25.09 1.93
CA MET A 970 32.94 23.83 1.48
C MET A 970 31.46 23.84 1.89
N PRO A 971 30.59 23.08 1.20
CA PRO A 971 29.25 22.81 1.70
C PRO A 971 29.28 22.21 3.12
N ARG A 972 28.24 22.52 3.89
CA ARG A 972 27.95 21.91 5.18
C ARG A 972 26.95 20.79 4.97
N GLU A 973 27.44 19.57 4.92
CA GLU A 973 26.63 18.34 4.87
C GLU A 973 25.79 18.17 6.15
N HIS A 974 24.68 17.45 6.04
CA HIS A 974 23.80 17.12 7.18
C HIS A 974 24.27 15.87 7.90
N ASP A 975 24.01 15.78 9.21
CA ASP A 975 24.33 14.64 10.06
C ASP A 975 23.06 13.83 10.38
N PRO A 976 22.90 12.59 9.86
CA PRO A 976 21.72 11.77 10.10
C PRO A 976 21.43 11.48 11.58
N SER A 977 22.43 11.56 12.47
CA SER A 977 22.26 11.38 13.92
C SER A 977 21.65 12.61 14.62
N ARG A 978 21.31 13.67 13.88
CA ARG A 978 20.84 14.95 14.42
C ARG A 978 19.58 15.43 13.71
N ALA A 979 18.49 15.53 14.48
CA ALA A 979 17.29 16.28 14.09
C ALA A 979 17.65 17.72 13.65
N ALA A 980 17.02 18.22 12.58
CA ALA A 980 17.41 19.45 11.90
C ALA A 980 17.39 20.69 12.80
N TRP A 981 16.51 20.75 13.80
CA TRP A 981 16.47 21.86 14.76
C TRP A 981 17.74 21.96 15.62
N ARG A 982 18.47 20.86 15.83
CA ARG A 982 19.79 20.89 16.50
C ARG A 982 20.86 21.58 15.63
N GLY A 983 20.56 21.81 14.35
CA GLY A 983 21.34 22.60 13.39
C GLY A 983 20.74 23.98 13.08
N LEU A 984 19.73 24.45 13.84
CA LEU A 984 18.96 25.66 13.53
C LEU A 984 19.81 26.92 13.32
N ALA A 985 20.95 27.05 14.01
CA ALA A 985 21.91 28.14 13.81
C ALA A 985 22.49 28.23 12.38
N SER A 986 22.38 27.16 11.58
CA SER A 986 22.73 27.15 10.15
C SER A 986 21.54 27.21 9.20
N LEU A 987 20.31 27.21 9.74
CA LEU A 987 19.04 27.35 9.02
C LEU A 987 18.39 28.74 9.24
N LEU A 988 18.92 29.54 10.16
CA LEU A 988 18.55 30.93 10.41
C LEU A 988 19.63 31.89 9.88
N PHE A 989 19.21 33.09 9.50
CA PHE A 989 20.11 34.20 9.18
C PHE A 989 20.65 34.82 10.49
N ALA A 990 21.55 34.09 11.17
CA ALA A 990 21.98 34.41 12.53
C ALA A 990 23.39 35.06 12.59
N GLN A 991 23.42 36.35 12.26
CA GLN A 991 24.38 37.40 12.68
C GLN A 991 25.91 37.19 12.54
N PRO A 992 26.68 38.30 12.34
CA PRO A 992 28.13 38.22 12.27
C PRO A 992 28.74 37.77 13.59
N VAL A 993 29.60 36.75 13.52
CA VAL A 993 30.47 36.32 14.63
C VAL A 993 31.29 37.53 15.11
N ARG A 994 30.94 38.04 16.30
CA ARG A 994 31.68 39.03 17.11
C ARG A 994 32.48 40.08 16.32
N ARG A 995 31.83 41.20 15.97
CA ARG A 995 32.52 42.50 16.03
C ARG A 995 32.64 42.94 17.49
N GLU A 996 33.49 42.26 18.26
CA GLU A 996 33.92 42.80 19.55
C GLU A 996 34.77 44.07 19.32
N LEU A 997 34.61 45.05 20.20
CA LEU A 997 35.18 46.38 20.04
C LEU A 997 36.71 46.35 20.15
N GLY A 998 37.39 46.70 19.06
CA GLY A 998 38.78 47.17 19.09
C GLY A 998 39.82 46.25 18.47
N VAL A 999 40.38 46.73 17.35
CA VAL A 999 41.77 46.48 16.88
C VAL A 999 42.08 45.10 16.27
N GLN A 1000 42.48 45.16 14.99
CA GLN A 1000 43.26 44.19 14.18
C GLN A 1000 42.56 42.97 13.54
N ARG A 1001 42.59 42.99 12.19
CA ARG A 1001 42.34 41.92 11.20
C ARG A 1001 40.91 41.37 11.11
N GLN A 1002 40.30 41.56 9.93
CA GLN A 1002 39.07 40.85 9.53
C GLN A 1002 39.37 39.36 9.36
N GLU A 1003 39.04 38.53 10.35
CA GLU A 1003 38.98 37.08 10.16
C GLU A 1003 37.73 36.71 9.35
N ALA A 1004 37.89 35.85 8.34
CA ALA A 1004 36.79 35.37 7.52
C ALA A 1004 35.86 34.44 8.32
N ALA A 1005 34.55 34.58 8.10
CA ALA A 1005 33.51 33.87 8.83
C ALA A 1005 33.69 32.33 8.85
N ALA A 1006 33.38 31.70 9.98
CA ALA A 1006 33.53 30.24 10.13
C ALA A 1006 32.54 29.43 9.29
N GLY A 1007 31.42 30.05 8.87
CA GLY A 1007 30.43 29.48 7.95
C GLY A 1007 29.51 30.58 7.42
N LEU A 1008 28.74 30.25 6.39
CA LEU A 1008 27.79 31.15 5.73
C LEU A 1008 26.41 30.49 5.67
N ALA A 1009 25.36 31.31 5.74
CA ALA A 1009 23.97 30.86 5.59
C ALA A 1009 23.68 30.41 4.13
N PRO A 1010 22.73 29.49 3.92
CA PRO A 1010 22.26 29.14 2.58
C PRO A 1010 21.70 30.36 1.86
N GLY A 1011 21.98 30.53 0.57
CA GLY A 1011 21.42 31.62 -0.24
C GLY A 1011 19.89 31.66 -0.23
N VAL A 1012 19.22 30.50 -0.17
CA VAL A 1012 17.75 30.44 0.02
C VAL A 1012 17.29 31.03 1.36
N VAL A 1013 18.08 30.87 2.43
CA VAL A 1013 17.75 31.45 3.75
C VAL A 1013 18.03 32.96 3.76
N GLN A 1014 19.07 33.42 3.07
CA GLN A 1014 19.35 34.84 2.86
C GLN A 1014 18.24 35.50 2.03
N TRP A 1015 17.77 34.83 0.98
CA TRP A 1015 16.61 35.24 0.19
C TRP A 1015 15.33 35.37 1.03
N LEU A 1016 15.00 34.35 1.84
CA LEU A 1016 13.86 34.43 2.77
C LEU A 1016 14.02 35.54 3.81
N ALA A 1017 15.24 35.85 4.26
CA ALA A 1017 15.51 36.95 5.19
C ALA A 1017 15.29 38.33 4.55
N ARG A 1018 15.66 38.49 3.26
CA ARG A 1018 15.32 39.68 2.46
C ARG A 1018 13.82 39.84 2.34
N LEU A 1019 13.10 38.81 1.87
CA LEU A 1019 11.63 38.81 1.77
C LEU A 1019 10.91 39.07 3.10
N ALA A 1020 11.51 38.66 4.23
CA ALA A 1020 11.00 38.90 5.57
C ALA A 1020 11.21 40.34 6.06
N THR A 1021 12.28 40.99 5.59
CA THR A 1021 12.71 42.32 6.03
C THR A 1021 12.01 43.42 5.21
N GLU A 1022 11.82 43.19 3.91
CA GLU A 1022 11.05 44.05 3.00
C GLU A 1022 9.51 43.89 3.17
N GLU A 1023 9.06 43.19 4.23
CA GLU A 1023 7.66 42.95 4.62
C GLU A 1023 6.73 42.21 3.61
N ILE A 1024 7.22 41.82 2.42
CA ILE A 1024 6.48 41.04 1.40
C ILE A 1024 5.88 39.74 1.97
N LEU A 1025 6.58 39.12 2.95
CA LEU A 1025 6.07 37.98 3.70
C LEU A 1025 5.61 38.41 5.10
N ASP A 1026 4.34 38.17 5.43
CA ASP A 1026 3.82 38.41 6.79
C ASP A 1026 4.72 37.77 7.85
N ARG A 1027 5.19 38.58 8.79
CA ARG A 1027 6.08 38.20 9.90
C ARG A 1027 5.53 37.02 10.73
N ARG A 1028 4.19 36.87 10.80
CA ARG A 1028 3.49 35.78 11.52
C ARG A 1028 3.24 34.53 10.66
N SER A 1029 3.51 34.59 9.36
CA SER A 1029 3.41 33.43 8.49
C SER A 1029 4.49 32.40 8.84
N LEU A 1030 4.18 31.12 8.57
CA LEU A 1030 5.04 30.00 8.87
C LEU A 1030 5.65 29.46 7.57
N ILE A 1031 6.98 29.36 7.54
CA ILE A 1031 7.73 28.72 6.46
C ILE A 1031 8.37 27.45 7.02
N ARG A 1032 8.39 26.39 6.21
CA ARG A 1032 9.10 25.16 6.56
C ARG A 1032 10.39 25.07 5.75
N THR A 1033 11.53 25.19 6.41
CA THR A 1033 12.83 24.95 5.81
C THR A 1033 13.09 23.44 5.82
N ARG A 1034 13.03 22.78 4.66
CA ARG A 1034 13.36 21.35 4.53
C ARG A 1034 14.85 21.14 4.32
N VAL A 1035 15.32 19.99 4.78
CA VAL A 1035 16.71 19.60 4.98
C VAL A 1035 16.87 18.21 4.37
N VAL A 1036 17.53 18.13 3.21
CA VAL A 1036 17.68 16.89 2.43
C VAL A 1036 19.15 16.67 2.07
N GLY A 1037 19.64 15.44 2.21
CA GLY A 1037 21.03 15.12 1.86
C GLY A 1037 21.29 13.62 1.72
N ALA A 1038 22.49 13.27 1.27
CA ALA A 1038 22.96 11.88 1.19
C ALA A 1038 24.33 11.77 1.85
N LYS A 1039 24.48 10.82 2.78
CA LYS A 1039 25.75 10.48 3.40
C LYS A 1039 26.33 9.27 2.66
N TYR A 1040 27.51 9.46 2.08
CA TYR A 1040 28.19 8.44 1.29
C TYR A 1040 29.20 7.68 2.13
N GLY A 1041 29.25 6.35 1.95
CA GLY A 1041 30.12 5.47 2.72
C GLY A 1041 31.56 5.40 2.23
N THR A 1042 32.18 4.24 2.41
CA THR A 1042 33.60 4.02 2.13
C THR A 1042 33.99 4.50 0.72
N GLN A 1043 34.98 5.40 0.66
CA GLN A 1043 35.46 6.07 -0.56
C GLN A 1043 34.37 6.81 -1.39
N GLN A 1044 33.27 7.21 -0.75
CA GLN A 1044 32.08 7.78 -1.39
C GLN A 1044 31.50 6.89 -2.52
N SER A 1045 31.71 5.58 -2.45
CA SER A 1045 31.38 4.63 -3.53
C SER A 1045 29.95 4.07 -3.46
N VAL A 1046 29.28 4.27 -2.32
CA VAL A 1046 27.89 3.90 -2.02
C VAL A 1046 27.22 5.01 -1.22
N ILE A 1047 25.88 5.05 -1.22
CA ILE A 1047 25.08 5.85 -0.28
C ILE A 1047 24.82 4.95 0.93
N ASP A 1048 25.15 5.43 2.13
CA ASP A 1048 24.90 4.71 3.39
C ASP A 1048 23.55 5.12 3.98
N GLU A 1049 23.31 6.43 4.09
CA GLU A 1049 22.14 7.01 4.74
C GLU A 1049 21.64 8.22 3.93
N MET A 1050 20.32 8.47 3.94
CA MET A 1050 19.72 9.71 3.41
C MET A 1050 19.13 10.53 4.55
N VAL A 1051 19.27 11.85 4.48
CA VAL A 1051 18.67 12.79 5.43
C VAL A 1051 17.41 13.37 4.81
N ASP A 1052 16.32 13.37 5.57
CA ASP A 1052 15.11 14.16 5.31
C ASP A 1052 14.50 14.62 6.64
N ASP A 1053 14.48 15.92 6.86
CA ASP A 1053 13.79 16.58 7.96
C ASP A 1053 13.31 17.97 7.48
N GLY A 1054 12.57 18.70 8.30
CA GLY A 1054 12.29 20.10 8.05
C GLY A 1054 11.74 20.83 9.26
N VAL A 1055 12.29 22.01 9.52
CA VAL A 1055 11.93 22.87 10.64
C VAL A 1055 10.90 23.89 10.19
N THR A 1056 9.78 23.99 10.90
CA THR A 1056 8.77 25.03 10.67
C THR A 1056 9.05 26.19 11.61
N LEU A 1057 9.18 27.39 11.05
CA LEU A 1057 9.54 28.61 11.78
C LEU A 1057 8.68 29.80 11.30
N SER A 1058 8.47 30.77 12.18
CA SER A 1058 7.82 32.04 11.81
C SER A 1058 8.79 32.94 11.06
N VAL A 1059 8.31 33.65 10.03
CA VAL A 1059 9.13 34.55 9.20
C VAL A 1059 9.93 35.57 10.03
N VAL A 1060 9.37 36.06 11.15
CA VAL A 1060 10.08 36.96 12.09
C VAL A 1060 11.40 36.41 12.67
N LEU A 1061 11.65 35.09 12.65
CA LEU A 1061 12.94 34.51 13.06
C LEU A 1061 14.07 34.72 12.04
N LEU A 1062 13.72 35.07 10.79
CA LEU A 1062 14.66 35.36 9.70
C LEU A 1062 14.90 36.87 9.49
N HIS A 1063 14.13 37.71 10.16
CA HIS A 1063 14.09 39.16 9.93
C HIS A 1063 15.35 39.86 10.45
N GLU A 1064 16.05 40.61 9.58
CA GLU A 1064 17.38 41.14 9.91
C GLU A 1064 17.34 42.20 11.02
N GLU A 1065 16.36 43.10 10.99
CA GLU A 1065 16.17 44.13 12.02
C GLU A 1065 15.65 43.61 13.37
N ARG A 1066 15.22 42.33 13.47
CA ARG A 1066 14.66 41.74 14.70
C ARG A 1066 15.43 40.49 15.16
N PRO A 1067 16.77 40.57 15.32
CA PRO A 1067 17.63 39.42 15.55
C PRO A 1067 17.35 38.70 16.88
N ASP A 1068 16.69 39.36 17.84
CA ASP A 1068 16.37 38.80 19.15
C ASP A 1068 15.50 37.53 19.07
N TYR A 1069 14.63 37.39 18.05
CA TYR A 1069 13.81 36.19 17.86
C TYR A 1069 14.64 35.01 17.34
N GLY A 1070 15.44 35.23 16.28
CA GLY A 1070 16.34 34.22 15.73
C GLY A 1070 17.41 33.79 16.73
N LYS A 1071 18.01 34.75 17.45
CA LYS A 1071 18.96 34.49 18.53
C LYS A 1071 18.32 33.66 19.65
N THR A 1072 17.12 34.02 20.09
CA THR A 1072 16.41 33.28 21.13
C THR A 1072 16.15 31.83 20.72
N ALA A 1073 15.82 31.59 19.45
CA ALA A 1073 15.64 30.24 18.93
C ALA A 1073 16.94 29.41 18.99
N VAL A 1074 18.08 29.99 18.59
CA VAL A 1074 19.41 29.33 18.68
C VAL A 1074 19.80 29.07 20.14
N ASP A 1075 19.72 30.09 20.98
CA ASP A 1075 20.01 30.01 22.41
C ASP A 1075 19.18 28.92 23.12
N ALA A 1076 17.95 28.65 22.68
CA ALA A 1076 17.10 27.58 23.18
C ALA A 1076 17.55 26.17 22.75
N VAL A 1077 18.24 26.03 21.61
CA VAL A 1077 18.93 24.78 21.23
C VAL A 1077 20.10 24.51 22.16
N ASP A 1078 20.88 25.54 22.49
CA ASP A 1078 22.02 25.43 23.41
C ASP A 1078 21.56 25.07 24.84
N ASP A 1079 20.45 25.64 25.31
CA ASP A 1079 19.80 25.25 26.58
C ASP A 1079 19.46 23.75 26.60
N ALA A 1080 18.91 23.22 25.50
CA ALA A 1080 18.54 21.82 25.36
C ALA A 1080 19.77 20.89 25.29
N ASP A 1081 20.77 21.21 24.48
CA ASP A 1081 22.01 20.44 24.36
C ASP A 1081 22.79 20.43 25.70
N ALA A 1082 22.81 21.53 26.44
CA ALA A 1082 23.41 21.60 27.77
C ALA A 1082 22.67 20.73 28.80
N ALA A 1083 21.34 20.69 28.78
CA ALA A 1083 20.52 19.85 29.65
C ALA A 1083 20.64 18.35 29.31
N VAL A 1084 20.60 17.99 28.02
CA VAL A 1084 20.80 16.61 27.55
C VAL A 1084 22.22 16.12 27.83
N LYS A 1085 23.24 17.01 27.73
CA LYS A 1085 24.59 16.72 28.23
C LYS A 1085 24.58 16.41 29.73
N ALA A 1086 23.81 17.13 30.55
CA ALA A 1086 23.70 16.83 31.99
C ALA A 1086 23.08 15.44 32.24
N LEU A 1087 22.04 15.07 31.50
CA LEU A 1087 21.40 13.73 31.55
C LEU A 1087 22.38 12.61 31.17
N GLY A 1088 23.15 12.79 30.08
CA GLY A 1088 24.19 11.84 29.70
C GLY A 1088 25.27 11.66 30.78
N HIS A 1089 25.66 12.73 31.48
CA HIS A 1089 26.60 12.60 32.61
C HIS A 1089 25.98 11.85 33.80
N LEU A 1090 24.66 11.95 34.05
CA LEU A 1090 23.99 11.14 35.06
C LEU A 1090 24.11 9.65 34.73
N ALA A 1091 23.72 9.25 33.51
CA ALA A 1091 23.81 7.86 33.05
C ALA A 1091 25.25 7.31 33.13
N GLY A 1092 26.24 8.08 32.67
CA GLY A 1092 27.65 7.73 32.79
C GLY A 1092 28.11 7.57 34.25
N ASN A 1093 27.70 8.45 35.16
CA ASN A 1093 28.03 8.36 36.58
C ASN A 1093 27.37 7.12 37.25
N LEU A 1094 26.13 6.79 36.88
CA LEU A 1094 25.44 5.60 37.39
C LEU A 1094 26.11 4.30 36.91
N ALA A 1095 26.53 4.24 35.64
CA ALA A 1095 27.32 3.10 35.15
C ALA A 1095 28.68 2.99 35.86
N LEU A 1096 29.37 4.11 36.11
CA LEU A 1096 30.63 4.12 36.88
C LEU A 1096 30.42 3.65 38.33
N ALA A 1097 29.33 4.04 39.00
CA ALA A 1097 28.95 3.54 40.32
C ALA A 1097 28.70 2.02 40.30
N ALA A 1098 27.99 1.51 39.28
CA ALA A 1098 27.81 0.07 39.06
C ALA A 1098 29.09 -0.68 38.62
N GLY A 1099 30.16 0.04 38.23
CA GLY A 1099 31.39 -0.52 37.68
C GLY A 1099 31.28 -1.05 36.24
N SER A 1100 30.39 -0.46 35.45
CA SER A 1100 30.20 -0.73 34.00
C SER A 1100 30.81 0.37 33.14
N ASP A 1101 31.04 0.10 31.85
CA ASP A 1101 31.51 1.12 30.91
C ASP A 1101 30.45 2.24 30.72
N PRO A 1102 30.81 3.52 30.86
CA PRO A 1102 29.85 4.62 30.76
C PRO A 1102 29.52 5.05 29.32
N GLY A 1103 30.21 4.57 28.29
CA GLY A 1103 30.11 5.09 26.93
C GLY A 1103 28.71 4.90 26.33
N SER A 1104 28.30 3.64 26.19
CA SER A 1104 27.02 3.28 25.56
C SER A 1104 25.80 3.85 26.29
N VAL A 1105 25.81 3.86 27.63
CA VAL A 1105 24.69 4.41 28.42
C VAL A 1105 24.63 5.93 28.36
N THR A 1106 25.78 6.61 28.24
CA THR A 1106 25.84 8.08 28.07
C THR A 1106 25.22 8.50 26.75
N GLU A 1107 25.49 7.74 25.68
CA GLU A 1107 24.90 7.98 24.35
C GLU A 1107 23.41 7.66 24.36
N THR A 1108 23.02 6.48 24.85
CA THR A 1108 21.60 6.08 25.00
C THR A 1108 20.77 7.14 25.75
N ALA A 1109 21.27 7.66 26.88
CA ALA A 1109 20.58 8.68 27.65
C ALA A 1109 20.51 10.05 26.94
N ARG A 1110 21.50 10.36 26.09
CA ARG A 1110 21.46 11.57 25.26
C ARG A 1110 20.42 11.45 24.14
N ASP A 1111 20.32 10.28 23.52
CA ASP A 1111 19.35 10.03 22.46
C ASP A 1111 17.91 10.04 23.01
N MET A 1112 17.68 9.43 24.18
CA MET A 1112 16.42 9.58 24.92
C MET A 1112 16.09 11.04 25.25
N GLY A 1113 17.09 11.82 25.67
CA GLY A 1113 16.95 13.24 25.98
C GLY A 1113 16.58 14.07 24.75
N PHE A 1114 17.30 13.94 23.64
CA PHE A 1114 16.98 14.65 22.40
C PHE A 1114 15.65 14.20 21.80
N GLY A 1115 15.33 12.91 21.82
CA GLY A 1115 14.05 12.38 21.33
C GLY A 1115 12.86 12.91 22.12
N SER A 1116 13.00 13.06 23.44
CA SER A 1116 11.93 13.61 24.30
C SER A 1116 11.74 15.13 24.17
N LEU A 1117 12.77 15.85 23.72
CA LEU A 1117 12.72 17.31 23.50
C LEU A 1117 12.35 17.70 22.05
N ASP A 1118 12.42 16.79 21.08
CA ASP A 1118 12.21 17.08 19.65
C ASP A 1118 10.83 17.69 19.35
N GLY A 1119 9.75 17.03 19.76
CA GLY A 1119 8.38 17.54 19.63
C GLY A 1119 8.16 18.87 20.35
N PRO A 1120 8.42 18.95 21.68
CA PRO A 1120 8.29 20.19 22.45
C PRO A 1120 9.08 21.37 21.88
N TYR A 1121 10.31 21.16 21.40
CA TYR A 1121 11.10 22.22 20.79
C TYR A 1121 10.46 22.74 19.49
N ARG A 1122 10.03 21.84 18.60
CA ARG A 1122 9.40 22.21 17.32
C ARG A 1122 8.09 22.97 17.53
N GLN A 1123 7.30 22.60 18.54
CA GLN A 1123 6.09 23.33 18.91
C GLN A 1123 6.44 24.73 19.46
N TRP A 1124 7.36 24.82 20.41
CA TRP A 1124 7.81 26.10 20.97
C TRP A 1124 8.36 27.05 19.89
N LEU A 1125 9.17 26.53 18.96
CA LEU A 1125 9.76 27.31 17.86
C LEU A 1125 8.69 27.89 16.93
N ARG A 1126 7.65 27.10 16.63
CA ARG A 1126 6.50 27.52 15.81
C ARG A 1126 5.73 28.67 16.46
N ASP A 1127 5.52 28.62 17.76
CA ASP A 1127 4.78 29.63 18.52
C ASP A 1127 5.64 30.84 18.95
N LEU A 1128 6.97 30.77 18.86
CA LEU A 1128 7.88 31.87 19.24
C LEU A 1128 7.55 33.19 18.51
N GLY A 1129 7.18 33.14 17.23
CA GLY A 1129 6.81 34.33 16.45
C GLY A 1129 5.46 34.97 16.86
N ARG A 1130 4.70 34.33 17.74
CA ARG A 1130 3.48 34.87 18.36
C ARG A 1130 3.74 35.48 19.73
N SER A 1131 4.89 35.21 20.36
CA SER A 1131 5.23 35.80 21.65
C SER A 1131 5.59 37.27 21.48
N PRO A 1132 5.04 38.20 22.30
CA PRO A 1132 5.45 39.61 22.28
C PRO A 1132 6.85 39.83 22.90
N ASP A 1133 7.31 38.92 23.78
CA ASP A 1133 8.66 38.91 24.34
C ASP A 1133 9.33 37.55 24.10
N PRO A 1134 10.42 37.48 23.30
CA PRO A 1134 11.14 36.23 23.10
C PRO A 1134 11.87 35.77 24.37
N ARG A 1135 12.28 36.68 25.28
CA ARG A 1135 12.95 36.30 26.54
C ARG A 1135 12.02 35.55 27.48
N GLN A 1136 10.77 36.02 27.61
CA GLN A 1136 9.72 35.30 28.35
C GLN A 1136 9.45 33.92 27.73
N ALA A 1137 9.41 33.81 26.40
CA ALA A 1137 9.24 32.53 25.71
C ALA A 1137 10.41 31.56 25.98
N ARG A 1138 11.66 32.04 26.01
CA ARG A 1138 12.83 31.22 26.40
C ARG A 1138 12.76 30.74 27.85
N ALA A 1139 12.33 31.59 28.78
CA ALA A 1139 12.13 31.17 30.17
C ALA A 1139 11.04 30.09 30.29
N GLY A 1140 10.01 30.14 29.43
CA GLY A 1140 9.04 29.07 29.26
C GLY A 1140 9.68 27.76 28.78
N TRP A 1141 10.49 27.83 27.72
CA TRP A 1141 11.25 26.68 27.21
C TRP A 1141 12.15 26.05 28.27
N GLN A 1142 12.96 26.84 28.98
CA GLN A 1142 13.86 26.34 30.01
C GLN A 1142 13.13 25.58 31.12
N ARG A 1143 11.92 26.00 31.51
CA ARG A 1143 11.08 25.26 32.47
C ARG A 1143 10.64 23.90 31.92
N GLU A 1144 10.26 23.83 30.65
CA GLU A 1144 9.80 22.58 30.03
C GLU A 1144 10.96 21.60 29.79
N VAL A 1145 12.13 22.09 29.36
CA VAL A 1145 13.37 21.28 29.31
C VAL A 1145 13.73 20.74 30.69
N HIS A 1146 13.64 21.58 31.73
CA HIS A 1146 13.95 21.18 33.11
C HIS A 1146 13.01 20.08 33.60
N ARG A 1147 11.70 20.21 33.33
CA ARG A 1147 10.68 19.22 33.64
C ARG A 1147 10.96 17.87 32.96
N ILE A 1148 11.10 17.88 31.63
CA ILE A 1148 11.31 16.65 30.82
C ILE A 1148 12.62 15.95 31.19
N ILE A 1149 13.73 16.70 31.24
CA ILE A 1149 15.04 16.13 31.56
C ILE A 1149 15.10 15.68 33.03
N GLY A 1150 14.43 16.39 33.94
CA GLY A 1150 14.28 15.97 35.34
C GLY A 1150 13.42 14.72 35.54
N GLU A 1151 12.40 14.51 34.71
CA GLU A 1151 11.62 13.26 34.65
C GLU A 1151 12.46 12.08 34.14
N LEU A 1152 13.18 12.25 33.03
CA LEU A 1152 14.09 11.22 32.51
C LEU A 1152 15.22 10.89 33.51
N GLY A 1153 15.77 11.90 34.18
CA GLY A 1153 16.79 11.71 35.21
C GLY A 1153 16.29 10.90 36.40
N ARG A 1154 15.04 11.12 36.84
CA ARG A 1154 14.39 10.26 37.86
C ARG A 1154 14.20 8.83 37.37
N GLY A 1155 13.74 8.63 36.14
CA GLY A 1155 13.61 7.27 35.57
C GLY A 1155 14.94 6.51 35.52
N LEU A 1156 16.06 7.18 35.19
CA LEU A 1156 17.39 6.58 35.24
C LEU A 1156 17.80 6.18 36.66
N LEU A 1157 17.47 6.99 37.67
CA LEU A 1157 17.74 6.69 39.09
C LEU A 1157 16.85 5.55 39.62
N GLU A 1158 15.56 5.55 39.29
CA GLU A 1158 14.61 4.48 39.66
C GLU A 1158 14.95 3.12 39.02
N SER A 1159 15.61 3.14 37.85
CA SER A 1159 16.09 1.93 37.17
C SER A 1159 17.50 1.48 37.60
N ALA A 1160 18.17 2.21 38.49
CA ALA A 1160 19.52 1.90 38.94
C ALA A 1160 19.52 0.68 39.90
N GLY A 1161 20.34 -0.33 39.59
CA GLY A 1161 20.40 -1.57 40.37
C GLY A 1161 21.17 -1.40 41.69
N PRO A 1162 21.00 -2.29 42.69
CA PRO A 1162 21.57 -2.13 44.03
C PRO A 1162 23.08 -1.85 44.11
N ALA A 1163 23.86 -2.28 43.11
CA ALA A 1163 25.29 -1.99 43.01
C ALA A 1163 25.63 -0.49 42.84
N THR A 1164 24.69 0.38 42.43
CA THR A 1164 24.90 1.85 42.38
C THR A 1164 24.75 2.50 43.74
N TRP A 1165 23.95 1.91 44.62
CA TRP A 1165 23.76 2.36 46.02
C TRP A 1165 24.98 2.03 46.89
N GLU A 1166 25.62 0.88 46.63
CA GLU A 1166 26.85 0.49 47.34
C GLU A 1166 28.04 1.41 47.05
N GLY A 1167 28.06 2.09 45.89
CA GLY A 1167 29.06 3.06 45.48
C GLY A 1167 30.47 2.49 45.20
N ARG A 1168 31.29 3.24 44.47
CA ARG A 1168 32.68 2.85 44.15
C ARG A 1168 33.65 4.03 44.11
N LEU A 1169 34.93 3.74 44.39
CA LEU A 1169 36.04 4.63 44.05
C LEU A 1169 36.33 4.53 42.55
N VAL A 1170 36.33 5.68 41.87
CA VAL A 1170 36.59 5.81 40.44
C VAL A 1170 37.74 6.80 40.22
N ASP A 1171 38.70 6.43 39.38
CA ASP A 1171 39.81 7.31 39.01
C ASP A 1171 39.34 8.48 38.13
N THR A 1172 39.69 9.69 38.55
CA THR A 1172 39.38 10.92 37.81
C THR A 1172 40.46 11.25 36.79
N ARG A 1173 40.05 11.86 35.67
CA ARG A 1173 40.97 12.28 34.59
C ARG A 1173 41.97 13.36 34.99
N GLU A 1174 41.79 13.98 36.16
CA GLU A 1174 42.65 15.02 36.73
C GLU A 1174 43.67 14.48 37.74
N GLY A 1175 43.65 13.16 38.01
CA GLY A 1175 44.64 12.50 38.88
C GLY A 1175 44.20 12.41 40.34
N GLY A 1176 43.28 11.47 40.64
CA GLY A 1176 42.85 11.15 42.01
C GLY A 1176 41.59 10.29 42.02
N THR A 1177 41.36 9.53 43.10
CA THR A 1177 40.16 8.70 43.27
C THR A 1177 38.99 9.50 43.85
N ARG A 1178 37.79 9.27 43.33
CA ARG A 1178 36.54 9.87 43.83
C ARG A 1178 35.49 8.80 44.08
N TRP A 1179 34.80 8.87 45.21
CA TRP A 1179 33.63 8.04 45.48
C TRP A 1179 32.44 8.50 44.65
N ILE A 1180 31.76 7.57 43.98
CA ILE A 1180 30.54 7.79 43.20
C ILE A 1180 29.51 6.74 43.61
N ASP A 1181 28.35 7.23 44.05
CA ASP A 1181 27.11 6.49 44.30
C ASP A 1181 25.95 7.20 43.58
N ASP A 1182 24.76 6.60 43.58
CA ASP A 1182 23.56 7.18 42.95
C ASP A 1182 23.16 8.55 43.50
N SER A 1183 23.30 8.74 44.81
CA SER A 1183 22.94 9.95 45.55
C SER A 1183 23.85 11.13 45.20
N GLN A 1184 25.15 10.88 45.05
CA GLN A 1184 26.11 11.85 44.52
C GLN A 1184 25.86 12.14 43.04
N ALA A 1185 25.58 11.11 42.23
CA ALA A 1185 25.28 11.27 40.80
C ALA A 1185 24.03 12.13 40.59
N GLU A 1186 22.96 11.90 41.37
CA GLU A 1186 21.75 12.72 41.38
C GLU A 1186 22.05 14.17 41.78
N LEU A 1187 22.80 14.39 42.87
CA LEU A 1187 23.11 15.75 43.34
C LEU A 1187 23.87 16.56 42.28
N TRP A 1188 24.84 15.94 41.60
CA TRP A 1188 25.60 16.61 40.54
C TRP A 1188 24.73 16.85 39.29
N PHE A 1189 23.85 15.93 38.95
CA PHE A 1189 22.86 16.09 37.88
C PHE A 1189 21.92 17.26 38.16
N ARG A 1190 21.22 17.27 39.30
CA ARG A 1190 20.29 18.33 39.70
C ARG A 1190 20.99 19.70 39.74
N ARG A 1191 22.20 19.78 40.30
CA ARG A 1191 23.00 21.02 40.33
C ARG A 1191 23.35 21.51 38.92
N ARG A 1192 23.79 20.60 38.03
CA ARG A 1192 24.16 20.94 36.66
C ARG A 1192 22.96 21.37 35.83
N LEU A 1193 21.82 20.68 35.96
CA LEU A 1193 20.57 21.02 35.29
C LEU A 1193 20.07 22.42 35.70
N ASN A 1194 20.09 22.74 37.00
CA ASN A 1194 19.72 24.07 37.50
C ASN A 1194 20.68 25.18 37.03
N THR A 1195 21.98 24.85 36.87
CA THR A 1195 23.00 25.82 36.41
C THR A 1195 22.85 26.14 34.93
N VAL A 1196 22.48 25.16 34.09
CA VAL A 1196 22.32 25.38 32.64
C VAL A 1196 20.92 25.87 32.25
N LEU A 1197 19.92 25.76 33.13
CA LEU A 1197 18.54 26.24 32.92
C LEU A 1197 18.13 27.27 33.99
N PRO A 1198 18.76 28.47 34.05
CA PRO A 1198 18.53 29.44 35.12
C PRO A 1198 17.08 29.94 35.18
N GLY A 1199 16.39 30.09 34.05
CA GLY A 1199 14.98 30.51 33.96
C GLY A 1199 13.97 29.45 34.41
N ALA A 1200 14.42 28.24 34.77
CA ALA A 1200 13.63 27.22 35.43
C ALA A 1200 13.69 27.27 36.96
N SER A 1201 14.64 28.01 37.54
CA SER A 1201 14.74 28.14 39.00
C SER A 1201 13.56 28.95 39.56
N PRO A 1202 12.90 28.52 40.66
CA PRO A 1202 11.96 29.36 41.36
C PRO A 1202 12.70 30.59 41.90
N ARG A 1203 12.15 31.79 41.68
CA ARG A 1203 12.72 33.04 42.23
C ARG A 1203 12.68 32.99 43.75
N THR A 1204 13.82 32.73 44.38
CA THR A 1204 14.05 32.97 45.80
C THR A 1204 14.38 34.46 46.05
N ASP A 1205 13.48 35.34 45.61
CA ASP A 1205 13.51 36.79 45.87
C ASP A 1205 12.17 37.22 46.50
N GLU A 1206 11.86 36.63 47.65
CA GLU A 1206 10.91 37.19 48.63
C GLU A 1206 11.30 36.68 50.04
N ALA A 1207 12.50 37.09 50.48
CA ALA A 1207 12.88 37.03 51.89
C ALA A 1207 12.21 38.21 52.64
N PRO A 1208 11.80 38.03 53.91
CA PRO A 1208 10.77 38.89 54.50
C PRO A 1208 11.29 40.28 54.88
N GLN A 1209 10.59 41.31 54.43
CA GLN A 1209 10.62 42.64 55.05
C GLN A 1209 9.37 42.84 55.91
N ASP A 1210 9.60 43.39 57.09
CA ASP A 1210 8.70 43.51 58.24
C ASP A 1210 7.22 43.80 57.95
N ARG A 1211 6.36 42.91 58.46
CA ARG A 1211 5.00 43.26 58.89
C ARG A 1211 4.80 43.02 60.39
N VAL A 1212 5.61 43.72 61.19
CA VAL A 1212 5.19 44.11 62.53
C VAL A 1212 4.12 45.21 62.40
N THR A 1213 2.85 44.83 62.21
CA THR A 1213 1.71 45.45 62.93
C THR A 1213 0.36 44.79 62.62
N GLN A 1214 -0.47 44.74 63.66
CA GLN A 1214 -1.94 44.73 63.63
C GLN A 1214 -2.65 43.50 63.02
N ARG A 1215 -2.80 42.48 63.90
CA ARG A 1215 -4.14 41.95 64.17
C ARG A 1215 -5.07 43.10 64.60
N ALA A 1216 -6.12 43.39 63.85
CA ALA A 1216 -7.37 43.96 64.38
C ALA A 1216 -8.53 43.82 63.38
N ALA A 1217 -9.72 43.54 63.90
CA ALA A 1217 -11.04 43.79 63.31
C ALA A 1217 -11.34 43.26 61.89
N ALA A 1218 -11.95 42.08 61.84
CA ALA A 1218 -13.25 42.01 61.17
C ALA A 1218 -14.32 42.59 62.11
N VAL A 1219 -15.20 43.47 61.63
CA VAL A 1219 -16.58 43.75 62.09
C VAL A 1219 -17.11 45.04 61.42
N GLY A 1220 -18.36 45.01 60.96
CA GLY A 1220 -19.17 46.20 60.60
C GLY A 1220 -18.97 46.66 59.14
N SER A 1221 -19.97 46.67 58.24
CA SER A 1221 -21.36 47.15 58.29
C SER A 1221 -21.51 48.66 58.00
N SER A 1222 -22.61 48.97 57.29
CA SER A 1222 -23.21 50.28 56.98
C SER A 1222 -22.54 51.19 55.94
N ALA A 1223 -23.32 51.43 54.87
CA ALA A 1223 -23.36 52.63 54.02
C ALA A 1223 -23.98 53.82 54.84
N PRO A 1224 -24.35 55.02 54.29
CA PRO A 1224 -24.44 55.40 52.86
C PRO A 1224 -24.10 56.88 52.48
N VAL A 1225 -24.27 57.19 51.17
CA VAL A 1225 -24.90 58.41 50.59
C VAL A 1225 -24.16 59.79 50.58
N GLU A 1226 -24.13 60.36 49.36
CA GLU A 1226 -24.07 61.79 48.92
C GLU A 1226 -22.89 62.67 49.41
N GLU A 1227 -22.42 63.71 48.68
CA GLU A 1227 -23.10 64.61 47.72
C GLU A 1227 -22.15 65.14 46.61
N ALA A 1228 -22.69 65.85 45.61
CA ALA A 1228 -22.03 66.37 44.37
C ALA A 1228 -21.33 67.75 44.60
N PRO A 1229 -20.87 68.54 43.58
CA PRO A 1229 -20.76 68.37 42.12
C PRO A 1229 -19.27 68.52 41.63
N ASP A 1230 -18.86 68.83 40.38
CA ASP A 1230 -19.51 69.29 39.13
C ASP A 1230 -18.69 68.86 37.87
N GLY A 1231 -19.07 69.33 36.67
CA GLY A 1231 -18.44 69.02 35.37
C GLY A 1231 -17.43 70.08 34.85
N PRO A 1232 -17.17 70.20 33.51
CA PRO A 1232 -17.94 69.63 32.39
C PRO A 1232 -17.14 68.96 31.23
N THR A 1233 -17.84 68.18 30.37
CA THR A 1233 -17.66 68.01 28.88
C THR A 1233 -16.28 67.64 28.30
N SER A 1234 -16.09 67.00 27.13
CA SER A 1234 -16.93 66.39 26.07
C SER A 1234 -15.97 65.73 25.05
N ASP A 1235 -16.25 64.65 24.32
CA ASP A 1235 -17.29 63.61 24.34
C ASP A 1235 -16.71 62.37 23.60
N ASP A 1236 -17.43 61.24 23.55
CA ASP A 1236 -17.03 60.00 22.86
C ASP A 1236 -17.98 59.71 21.68
N ILE A 1237 -17.46 59.29 20.52
CA ILE A 1237 -18.28 58.90 19.35
C ILE A 1237 -17.97 57.46 18.95
N THR A 1238 -18.99 56.62 19.12
CA THR A 1238 -19.07 55.28 18.55
C THR A 1238 -19.84 55.33 17.22
N GLU A 1239 -19.26 54.84 16.13
CA GLU A 1239 -19.98 54.19 15.01
C GLU A 1239 -18.95 53.32 14.24
N ARG A 1240 -19.11 52.00 14.06
CA ARG A 1240 -20.06 51.22 13.24
C ARG A 1240 -19.90 51.44 11.72
N ILE A 1241 -19.96 50.31 10.97
CA ILE A 1241 -19.87 50.19 9.50
C ILE A 1241 -18.40 50.35 9.02
N THR A 1242 -17.78 49.42 8.28
CA THR A 1242 -18.29 48.33 7.41
C THR A 1242 -17.51 47.03 7.65
#